data_AF-R4YT48-F1
#
_entry.id   AF-R4YT48-F1
#
_cell.length_a   1.000
_cell.length_b   1.000
_cell.length_c   1.000
_cell.angle_alpha   90.00
_cell.angle_beta   90.00
_cell.angle_gamma   90.00
#
_symmetry.space_group_name_H-M   'P 1'
#
loop_
_entity.id
_entity.type
_entity.pdbx_description
1 polymer ?
#
loop_
_entity_poly.entity_id
_entity_poly.type
_entity_poly.pdbx_seq_one_letter_code
_entity_poly.pdbx_strand_id
1 'polypeptide(L)'
;MNIKKLILCLLGTLLPFSVFSLERLSDSTLSRVQGQSGLTIEQSQLLNIGNLSYTDDGNSLNVQGLRISSQTDINASSSQKYVMDITTDGALSVKTTINPTQMHIDGIRINNSSGSFGDLTLNFESITNFTIRGVSTGGLEGSFTTGISNADMIWQTNGHAMSFNNIAFNASVNNFTFEYDAIDNTKGFTRTGLALGMDNFDFSFSTGALSLGGVSLGELSGDLALSANAQVFGGGRNGVEGLTLHSQVNILSDPENYVKFTDEGNSLLMGDFSGFLNLTNLTLDVESDHLAIGFDQMDGAFNAGKILIGDSSRPIGSIELDFEFTDYIDAGNNANNRYNRLQLYPGIRKPDFNAMPTQIKTYAENFYSGLLPTSEGLSMATQWNLANAEASYIDDGRRVVFSGIESYGSADTTIDVRDQKIAIGMTDLKGSYSIDGLRVGSKTAPLQGGAELLLSLGVYQAMDFDIDGFTEITAGGVSGGGIRIDGDYFFSNTNIGLSIDEYEEGIWATGVEYDIHLRDITFDVESDGLEVNRGEQWSTMDIANLRWGDKTSGRSLGRIKLERFEQNSLLAISPGGAGQVCVGASATSEAACGSGGGRWEDRGNQGMTVALVAKFADESKGVGDSAGARNRFTWENNRNESSLGEYDNDSGTQIIFDNYSTNDGLGTSDDNTYGLKANLNIDVYETKVLKKSTGVDENGVVGSLGEELIFDDVARDSYTYVASPNASQKALRPLGFAVQGNVSFKELNIDAVQLKHPNIPTPQTVFYGVVMQNLNLTTNLTATPIQ
;
A
#
# COMPACT_ATOMS: atom_id res chain seq x y z
N MET A 1 31.69 -51.89 -61.90
CA MET A 1 32.67 -52.99 -61.72
C MET A 1 33.68 -52.57 -60.67
N ASN A 2 34.15 -53.47 -59.82
CA ASN A 2 35.00 -53.15 -58.67
C ASN A 2 36.50 -53.41 -58.98
N ILE A 3 37.40 -53.14 -58.02
CA ILE A 3 38.82 -53.61 -57.91
C ILE A 3 39.98 -52.66 -58.35
N LYS A 4 40.57 -51.98 -57.33
CA LYS A 4 42.03 -51.94 -56.91
C LYS A 4 43.10 -51.37 -57.90
N LYS A 5 44.25 -50.79 -57.48
CA LYS A 5 44.93 -50.58 -56.16
C LYS A 5 46.10 -49.54 -56.29
N LEU A 6 46.45 -48.85 -55.17
CA LEU A 6 47.80 -48.65 -54.56
C LEU A 6 49.02 -48.20 -55.44
N ILE A 7 49.89 -47.22 -55.11
CA ILE A 7 50.86 -47.04 -53.99
C ILE A 7 51.36 -45.55 -54.01
N LEU A 8 51.42 -44.79 -52.89
CA LEU A 8 52.63 -44.39 -52.07
C LEU A 8 53.80 -43.74 -52.87
N CYS A 9 54.56 -42.70 -52.47
CA CYS A 9 55.06 -42.09 -51.21
C CYS A 9 55.56 -40.64 -51.52
N LEU A 10 56.00 -39.71 -50.64
CA LEU A 10 55.96 -39.41 -49.18
C LEU A 10 56.56 -37.98 -48.93
N LEU A 11 56.39 -37.38 -47.73
CA LEU A 11 56.93 -36.08 -47.23
C LEU A 11 56.34 -34.81 -47.87
N GLY A 12 56.07 -33.70 -47.17
CA GLY A 12 56.09 -33.33 -45.73
C GLY A 12 55.86 -31.81 -45.62
N THR A 13 55.29 -31.20 -44.57
CA THR A 13 55.07 -31.60 -43.17
C THR A 13 53.64 -31.26 -42.67
N LEU A 14 53.23 -31.83 -41.54
CA LEU A 14 51.97 -31.50 -40.83
C LEU A 14 52.28 -31.20 -39.35
N LEU A 15 51.47 -30.32 -38.75
CA LEU A 15 51.49 -30.05 -37.31
C LEU A 15 50.80 -31.20 -36.54
N PRO A 16 51.24 -31.52 -35.31
CA PRO A 16 50.67 -32.61 -34.53
C PRO A 16 49.28 -32.25 -33.96
N PHE A 17 48.25 -32.99 -34.38
CA PHE A 17 47.01 -33.07 -33.61
C PHE A 17 47.21 -34.05 -32.46
N SER A 18 47.01 -33.59 -31.22
CA SER A 18 47.08 -34.43 -30.02
C SER A 18 45.83 -35.32 -29.92
N VAL A 19 45.83 -36.44 -30.65
CA VAL A 19 44.78 -37.47 -30.55
C VAL A 19 44.96 -38.26 -29.26
N PHE A 20 44.40 -37.76 -28.17
CA PHE A 20 44.28 -38.50 -26.92
C PHE A 20 43.21 -39.59 -27.07
N SER A 21 43.63 -40.83 -27.35
CA SER A 21 42.77 -42.00 -27.14
C SER A 21 42.59 -42.23 -25.64
N LEU A 22 41.36 -42.46 -25.19
CA LEU A 22 41.08 -42.88 -23.81
C LEU A 22 41.78 -44.22 -23.54
N GLU A 23 42.85 -44.18 -22.73
CA GLU A 23 43.59 -45.37 -22.33
C GLU A 23 42.83 -46.09 -21.21
N ARG A 24 42.69 -47.42 -21.33
CA ARG A 24 42.02 -48.21 -20.28
C ARG A 24 42.90 -48.22 -19.03
N LEU A 25 42.34 -47.75 -17.91
CA LEU A 25 43.00 -47.86 -16.62
C LEU A 25 43.13 -49.33 -16.20
N SER A 26 44.17 -49.66 -15.44
CA SER A 26 44.34 -51.01 -14.89
C SER A 26 43.58 -51.18 -13.57
N ASP A 27 43.26 -52.41 -13.19
CA ASP A 27 42.55 -52.69 -11.93
C ASP A 27 43.27 -52.14 -10.69
N SER A 28 44.61 -52.08 -10.69
CA SER A 28 45.40 -51.46 -9.59
C SER A 28 45.46 -49.93 -9.65
N THR A 29 45.08 -49.34 -10.78
CA THR A 29 44.81 -47.91 -10.92
C THR A 29 43.40 -47.61 -10.42
N LEU A 30 42.41 -48.39 -10.85
CA LEU A 30 41.01 -48.27 -10.43
C LEU A 30 40.84 -48.52 -8.93
N SER A 31 41.54 -49.49 -8.34
CA SER A 31 41.56 -49.72 -6.88
C SER A 31 42.25 -48.61 -6.08
N ARG A 32 42.79 -47.57 -6.73
CA ARG A 32 43.29 -46.34 -6.11
C ARG A 32 42.40 -45.13 -6.39
N VAL A 33 41.36 -45.26 -7.23
CA VAL A 33 40.32 -44.24 -7.39
C VAL A 33 39.33 -44.38 -6.24
N GLN A 34 39.68 -43.78 -5.10
CA GLN A 34 38.68 -43.45 -4.09
C GLN A 34 37.86 -42.29 -4.63
N GLY A 35 36.63 -42.57 -5.07
CA GLY A 35 35.67 -41.57 -5.56
C GLY A 35 35.10 -40.72 -4.42
N GLN A 36 35.98 -39.96 -3.75
CA GLN A 36 35.71 -39.22 -2.52
C GLN A 36 36.37 -37.82 -2.57
N SER A 37 36.46 -37.26 -3.77
CA SER A 37 36.91 -35.88 -4.01
C SER A 37 35.92 -35.23 -4.96
N GLY A 38 35.24 -34.19 -4.48
CA GLY A 38 34.19 -33.51 -5.23
C GLY A 38 34.64 -32.96 -6.59
N LEU A 39 33.68 -32.84 -7.49
CA LEU A 39 33.86 -32.28 -8.83
C LEU A 39 33.85 -30.74 -8.75
N THR A 40 34.91 -30.10 -9.23
CA THR A 40 34.90 -28.66 -9.50
C THR A 40 34.73 -28.41 -10.99
N ILE A 41 33.76 -27.56 -11.36
CA ILE A 41 33.54 -27.04 -12.71
C ILE A 41 33.77 -25.54 -12.67
N GLU A 42 34.58 -25.02 -13.60
CA GLU A 42 34.77 -23.59 -13.82
C GLU A 42 34.29 -23.27 -15.24
N GLN A 43 33.36 -22.32 -15.35
CA GLN A 43 32.61 -22.00 -16.56
C GLN A 43 32.75 -20.52 -16.90
N SER A 44 33.12 -20.24 -18.14
CA SER A 44 32.99 -18.91 -18.74
C SER A 44 31.66 -18.84 -19.50
N GLN A 45 30.72 -18.01 -19.05
CA GLN A 45 29.41 -17.87 -19.70
C GLN A 45 29.31 -16.55 -20.48
N LEU A 46 29.10 -16.67 -21.80
CA LEU A 46 28.56 -15.61 -22.64
C LEU A 46 27.36 -16.21 -23.40
N LEU A 47 26.17 -15.75 -23.09
CA LEU A 47 24.91 -16.23 -23.68
C LEU A 47 24.21 -15.07 -24.40
N ASN A 48 23.69 -15.34 -25.60
CA ASN A 48 22.85 -14.40 -26.35
C ASN A 48 21.72 -15.20 -27.01
N ILE A 49 20.47 -14.93 -26.66
CA ILE A 49 19.26 -15.59 -27.17
C ILE A 49 18.36 -14.50 -27.77
N GLY A 50 18.16 -14.52 -29.09
CA GLY A 50 17.39 -13.45 -29.76
C GLY A 50 15.91 -13.42 -29.36
N ASN A 51 15.30 -14.59 -29.12
CA ASN A 51 13.94 -14.71 -28.57
C ASN A 51 13.80 -16.05 -27.83
N LEU A 52 13.35 -16.01 -26.58
CA LEU A 52 12.84 -17.16 -25.83
C LEU A 52 11.31 -17.03 -25.77
N SER A 53 10.60 -18.10 -26.11
CA SER A 53 9.13 -18.09 -26.18
C SER A 53 8.56 -19.21 -25.30
N TYR A 54 7.61 -18.86 -24.44
CA TYR A 54 6.70 -19.79 -23.77
C TYR A 54 5.34 -19.66 -24.47
N THR A 55 4.66 -20.79 -24.71
CA THR A 55 3.37 -20.85 -25.42
C THR A 55 2.33 -21.53 -24.56
N ASP A 56 1.12 -20.98 -24.57
CA ASP A 56 0.05 -21.33 -23.63
C ASP A 56 -1.31 -20.99 -24.27
N ASP A 57 -2.19 -21.99 -24.40
CA ASP A 57 -3.48 -21.97 -25.10
C ASP A 57 -3.45 -21.31 -26.51
N GLY A 58 -2.28 -21.39 -27.16
CA GLY A 58 -1.99 -20.84 -28.49
C GLY A 58 -1.48 -19.39 -28.51
N ASN A 59 -1.43 -18.73 -27.35
CA ASN A 59 -0.74 -17.45 -27.14
C ASN A 59 0.75 -17.67 -26.84
N SER A 60 1.51 -16.58 -26.68
CA SER A 60 2.94 -16.66 -26.39
C SER A 60 3.48 -15.50 -25.57
N LEU A 61 4.26 -15.80 -24.53
CA LEU A 61 5.10 -14.87 -23.80
C LEU A 61 6.51 -14.91 -24.40
N ASN A 62 7.00 -13.77 -24.89
CA ASN A 62 8.24 -13.66 -25.65
C ASN A 62 9.24 -12.75 -24.92
N VAL A 63 10.36 -13.32 -24.49
CA VAL A 63 11.51 -12.61 -23.90
C VAL A 63 12.55 -12.39 -24.99
N GLN A 64 12.82 -11.13 -25.32
CA GLN A 64 13.63 -10.73 -26.46
C GLN A 64 15.06 -10.37 -26.03
N GLY A 65 16.05 -10.68 -26.86
CA GLY A 65 17.44 -10.24 -26.66
C GLY A 65 18.18 -10.76 -25.42
N LEU A 66 17.65 -11.78 -24.72
CA LEU A 66 18.21 -12.31 -23.47
C LEU A 66 19.73 -12.57 -23.57
N ARG A 67 20.50 -11.75 -22.86
CA ARG A 67 21.97 -11.77 -22.79
C ARG A 67 22.43 -12.09 -21.37
N ILE A 68 23.47 -12.91 -21.25
CA ILE A 68 24.25 -13.07 -20.02
C ILE A 68 25.73 -12.88 -20.33
N SER A 69 26.37 -11.93 -19.65
CA SER A 69 27.74 -11.47 -19.90
C SER A 69 28.45 -11.06 -18.61
N SER A 70 29.71 -10.63 -18.72
CA SER A 70 30.32 -9.79 -17.68
C SER A 70 29.54 -8.48 -17.49
N GLN A 71 29.57 -7.90 -16.29
CA GLN A 71 29.02 -6.56 -16.01
C GLN A 71 29.79 -5.44 -16.72
N THR A 72 31.10 -5.60 -16.92
CA THR A 72 31.99 -4.52 -17.40
C THR A 72 32.26 -4.54 -18.90
N ASP A 73 31.90 -5.63 -19.59
CA ASP A 73 31.88 -5.72 -21.05
C ASP A 73 30.83 -6.76 -21.48
N ILE A 74 29.80 -6.29 -22.20
CA ILE A 74 28.70 -7.12 -22.73
C ILE A 74 29.15 -8.18 -23.73
N ASN A 75 30.37 -8.05 -24.28
CA ASN A 75 30.99 -9.00 -25.20
C ASN A 75 31.90 -10.01 -24.50
N ALA A 76 32.17 -9.82 -23.20
CA ALA A 76 33.00 -10.71 -22.40
C ALA A 76 32.14 -11.70 -21.61
N SER A 77 32.65 -12.92 -21.45
CA SER A 77 32.02 -13.92 -20.59
C SER A 77 32.17 -13.58 -19.10
N SER A 78 31.13 -13.75 -18.30
CA SER A 78 31.29 -13.83 -16.85
C SER A 78 31.89 -15.17 -16.42
N SER A 79 32.31 -15.27 -15.16
CA SER A 79 32.98 -16.46 -14.61
C SER A 79 32.16 -17.08 -13.49
N GLN A 80 31.89 -18.37 -13.59
CA GLN A 80 31.05 -19.14 -12.68
C GLN A 80 31.80 -20.38 -12.21
N LYS A 81 31.66 -20.72 -10.93
CA LYS A 81 32.31 -21.89 -10.32
C LYS A 81 31.29 -22.73 -9.58
N TYR A 82 31.31 -24.03 -9.86
CA TYR A 82 30.49 -25.03 -9.19
C TYR A 82 31.41 -26.03 -8.50
N VAL A 83 31.17 -26.30 -7.22
CA VAL A 83 31.84 -27.35 -6.46
C VAL A 83 30.76 -28.33 -5.99
N MET A 84 30.79 -29.54 -6.52
CA MET A 84 29.80 -30.59 -6.30
C MET A 84 30.44 -31.72 -5.48
N ASP A 85 29.81 -32.14 -4.39
CA ASP A 85 30.31 -33.22 -3.53
C ASP A 85 29.16 -34.08 -2.98
N ILE A 86 29.48 -35.26 -2.47
CA ILE A 86 28.49 -36.15 -1.82
C ILE A 86 28.75 -36.16 -0.31
N THR A 87 27.76 -35.75 0.47
CA THR A 87 27.83 -35.66 1.93
C THR A 87 27.88 -37.05 2.58
N THR A 88 28.22 -37.11 3.87
CA THR A 88 28.33 -38.37 4.63
C THR A 88 27.00 -39.12 4.81
N ASP A 89 25.87 -38.43 4.69
CA ASP A 89 24.51 -38.99 4.67
C ASP A 89 23.99 -39.29 3.25
N GLY A 90 24.77 -38.98 2.21
CA GLY A 90 24.47 -39.31 0.81
C GLY A 90 23.74 -38.24 0.01
N ALA A 91 23.60 -37.02 0.53
CA ALA A 91 23.07 -35.89 -0.23
C ALA A 91 24.09 -35.37 -1.25
N LEU A 92 23.59 -34.89 -2.39
CA LEU A 92 24.37 -34.08 -3.32
C LEU A 92 24.44 -32.67 -2.77
N SER A 93 25.65 -32.18 -2.51
CA SER A 93 25.93 -30.78 -2.18
C SER A 93 26.49 -30.07 -3.42
N VAL A 94 25.95 -28.90 -3.74
CA VAL A 94 26.42 -28.03 -4.83
C VAL A 94 26.64 -26.62 -4.28
N LYS A 95 27.90 -26.19 -4.24
CA LYS A 95 28.25 -24.79 -4.03
C LYS A 95 28.47 -24.09 -5.36
N THR A 96 27.65 -23.08 -5.64
CA THR A 96 27.79 -22.18 -6.78
C THR A 96 28.45 -20.87 -6.33
N THR A 97 29.27 -20.28 -7.19
CA THR A 97 29.82 -18.93 -7.02
C THR A 97 29.81 -18.24 -8.37
N ILE A 98 29.05 -17.15 -8.47
CA ILE A 98 28.86 -16.32 -9.65
C ILE A 98 29.65 -15.04 -9.41
N ASN A 99 30.75 -14.86 -10.16
CA ASN A 99 31.48 -13.58 -10.18
C ASN A 99 30.65 -12.54 -10.97
N PRO A 100 30.88 -11.22 -10.76
CA PRO A 100 30.14 -10.12 -11.40
C PRO A 100 29.62 -10.39 -12.82
N THR A 101 28.33 -10.71 -12.88
CA THR A 101 27.56 -11.09 -14.06
C THR A 101 26.47 -10.06 -14.33
N GLN A 102 26.20 -9.79 -15.61
CA GLN A 102 25.01 -9.07 -16.05
C GLN A 102 24.08 -10.05 -16.76
N MET A 103 22.80 -10.02 -16.39
CA MET A 103 21.69 -10.50 -17.21
C MET A 103 20.96 -9.28 -17.80
N HIS A 104 20.54 -9.35 -19.06
CA HIS A 104 19.84 -8.27 -19.74
C HIS A 104 18.80 -8.81 -20.72
N ILE A 105 17.70 -8.09 -20.88
CA ILE A 105 16.55 -8.42 -21.75
C ILE A 105 16.17 -7.15 -22.52
N ASP A 106 16.15 -7.23 -23.86
CA ASP A 106 15.80 -6.15 -24.81
C ASP A 106 14.26 -5.94 -24.93
N GLY A 107 13.50 -6.40 -23.94
CA GLY A 107 12.03 -6.34 -23.90
C GLY A 107 11.32 -7.68 -23.68
N ILE A 108 10.20 -7.62 -22.97
CA ILE A 108 9.24 -8.73 -22.83
C ILE A 108 7.93 -8.33 -23.53
N ARG A 109 7.37 -9.25 -24.34
CA ARG A 109 6.17 -9.02 -25.17
C ARG A 109 5.20 -10.20 -25.10
N ILE A 110 3.94 -9.93 -25.44
CA ILE A 110 2.89 -10.95 -25.52
C ILE A 110 2.39 -11.02 -26.96
N ASN A 111 2.39 -12.22 -27.53
CA ASN A 111 2.20 -12.48 -28.94
C ASN A 111 3.07 -11.53 -29.80
N ASN A 112 2.45 -10.59 -30.52
CA ASN A 112 3.15 -9.56 -31.30
C ASN A 112 2.71 -8.14 -30.85
N SER A 113 2.66 -7.91 -29.52
CA SER A 113 2.33 -6.61 -28.94
C SER A 113 3.22 -5.48 -29.48
N SER A 114 2.61 -4.32 -29.73
CA SER A 114 3.31 -3.15 -30.29
C SER A 114 4.27 -2.51 -29.29
N GLY A 115 3.87 -2.41 -28.02
CA GLY A 115 4.76 -2.11 -26.89
C GLY A 115 5.39 -3.37 -26.27
N SER A 116 6.42 -3.17 -25.46
CA SER A 116 7.03 -4.16 -24.56
C SER A 116 6.81 -3.70 -23.11
N PHE A 117 7.06 -4.59 -22.15
CA PHE A 117 7.20 -4.21 -20.73
C PHE A 117 8.47 -3.38 -20.42
N GLY A 118 9.22 -2.90 -21.42
CA GLY A 118 10.52 -2.25 -21.25
C GLY A 118 11.70 -3.23 -21.13
N ASP A 119 12.92 -2.67 -21.10
CA ASP A 119 14.16 -3.41 -20.91
C ASP A 119 14.38 -3.72 -19.42
N LEU A 120 14.99 -4.87 -19.14
CA LEU A 120 15.40 -5.25 -17.78
C LEU A 120 16.89 -5.61 -17.76
N THR A 121 17.65 -4.99 -16.87
CA THR A 121 19.03 -5.35 -16.56
C THR A 121 19.16 -5.74 -15.09
N LEU A 122 19.83 -6.87 -14.83
CA LEU A 122 20.22 -7.31 -13.50
C LEU A 122 21.73 -7.55 -13.48
N ASN A 123 22.47 -6.63 -12.86
CA ASN A 123 23.85 -6.86 -12.45
C ASN A 123 23.81 -7.64 -11.13
N PHE A 124 24.60 -8.71 -10.97
CA PHE A 124 24.73 -9.41 -9.70
C PHE A 124 26.03 -10.22 -9.59
N GLU A 125 26.46 -10.47 -8.36
CA GLU A 125 27.33 -11.59 -7.97
C GLU A 125 26.63 -12.40 -6.87
N SER A 126 26.98 -13.68 -6.72
CA SER A 126 26.29 -14.56 -5.76
C SER A 126 27.12 -15.75 -5.28
N ILE A 127 26.86 -16.16 -4.04
CA ILE A 127 27.34 -17.44 -3.49
C ILE A 127 26.12 -18.23 -3.01
N THR A 128 25.92 -19.42 -3.58
CA THR A 128 24.81 -20.32 -3.24
C THR A 128 25.38 -21.66 -2.76
N ASN A 129 24.83 -22.25 -1.70
CA ASN A 129 25.09 -23.63 -1.31
C ASN A 129 23.74 -24.36 -1.22
N PHE A 130 23.58 -25.41 -2.01
CA PHE A 130 22.36 -26.21 -2.12
C PHE A 130 22.69 -27.67 -1.77
N THR A 131 21.84 -28.32 -1.00
CA THR A 131 21.92 -29.76 -0.72
C THR A 131 20.62 -30.45 -1.06
N ILE A 132 20.67 -31.67 -1.60
CA ILE A 132 19.47 -32.45 -1.94
C ILE A 132 19.72 -33.96 -1.86
N ARG A 133 18.74 -34.71 -1.36
CA ARG A 133 18.70 -36.19 -1.36
C ARG A 133 17.28 -36.70 -1.61
N GLY A 134 17.14 -37.98 -1.95
CA GLY A 134 15.82 -38.62 -2.12
C GLY A 134 15.28 -39.21 -0.82
N VAL A 135 13.99 -39.00 -0.54
CA VAL A 135 13.32 -39.57 0.64
C VAL A 135 12.81 -40.99 0.39
N SER A 136 12.74 -41.81 1.44
CA SER A 136 12.35 -43.23 1.34
C SER A 136 10.86 -43.45 1.04
N THR A 137 10.02 -42.43 1.23
CA THR A 137 8.61 -42.36 0.85
C THR A 137 8.39 -42.03 -0.63
N GLY A 138 9.41 -41.50 -1.31
CA GLY A 138 9.29 -40.88 -2.64
C GLY A 138 9.22 -39.35 -2.55
N GLY A 139 9.97 -38.67 -3.41
CA GLY A 139 10.21 -37.22 -3.34
C GLY A 139 11.69 -36.89 -3.11
N LEU A 140 11.98 -35.62 -2.86
CA LEU A 140 13.31 -35.09 -2.55
C LEU A 140 13.22 -34.20 -1.30
N GLU A 141 14.27 -34.21 -0.47
CA GLU A 141 14.44 -33.29 0.66
C GLU A 141 15.83 -32.62 0.58
N GLY A 142 16.00 -31.46 1.18
CA GLY A 142 17.27 -30.73 1.10
C GLY A 142 17.30 -29.42 1.87
N SER A 143 18.37 -28.65 1.66
CA SER A 143 18.53 -27.31 2.22
C SER A 143 19.17 -26.35 1.21
N PHE A 144 18.94 -25.06 1.38
CA PHE A 144 19.40 -24.02 0.46
C PHE A 144 19.90 -22.81 1.24
N THR A 145 21.01 -22.24 0.83
CA THR A 145 21.50 -20.93 1.29
C THR A 145 21.99 -20.15 0.08
N THR A 146 21.63 -18.88 -0.02
CA THR A 146 22.18 -18.00 -1.05
C THR A 146 22.39 -16.60 -0.50
N GLY A 147 23.50 -15.99 -0.92
CA GLY A 147 23.72 -14.55 -0.82
C GLY A 147 23.89 -13.97 -2.21
N ILE A 148 23.27 -12.82 -2.46
CA ILE A 148 23.47 -11.94 -3.60
C ILE A 148 24.00 -10.61 -3.05
N SER A 149 25.05 -10.09 -3.67
CA SER A 149 25.72 -8.84 -3.25
C SER A 149 26.05 -7.98 -4.46
N ASN A 150 26.30 -6.68 -4.21
CA ASN A 150 26.71 -5.70 -5.22
C ASN A 150 25.83 -5.77 -6.49
N ALA A 151 24.52 -5.96 -6.30
CA ALA A 151 23.58 -6.18 -7.39
C ALA A 151 22.80 -4.91 -7.73
N ASP A 152 22.56 -4.67 -9.01
CA ASP A 152 21.74 -3.54 -9.47
C ASP A 152 20.63 -4.06 -10.37
N MET A 153 19.38 -3.73 -10.06
CA MET A 153 18.24 -3.96 -10.94
C MET A 153 17.86 -2.64 -11.60
N ILE A 154 17.90 -2.60 -12.94
CA ILE A 154 17.58 -1.43 -13.75
C ILE A 154 16.41 -1.79 -14.67
N TRP A 155 15.29 -1.07 -14.54
CA TRP A 155 14.16 -1.13 -15.46
C TRP A 155 14.13 0.13 -16.31
N GLN A 156 14.02 -0.04 -17.64
CA GLN A 156 14.08 1.06 -18.60
C GLN A 156 12.89 1.01 -19.56
N THR A 157 12.25 2.14 -19.79
CA THR A 157 11.12 2.30 -20.72
C THR A 157 11.32 3.56 -21.55
N ASN A 158 11.10 3.50 -22.87
CA ASN A 158 11.16 4.66 -23.76
C ASN A 158 12.52 5.41 -23.72
N GLY A 159 13.60 4.76 -23.25
CA GLY A 159 14.93 5.33 -23.07
C GLY A 159 15.22 6.01 -21.73
N HIS A 160 14.29 5.96 -20.77
CA HIS A 160 14.50 6.44 -19.38
C HIS A 160 14.48 5.28 -18.39
N ALA A 161 15.28 5.36 -17.32
CA ALA A 161 15.52 4.23 -16.42
C ALA A 161 15.38 4.59 -14.94
N MET A 162 14.82 3.65 -14.17
CA MET A 162 14.86 3.62 -12.70
C MET A 162 15.75 2.46 -12.25
N SER A 163 16.44 2.61 -11.12
CA SER A 163 17.31 1.55 -10.60
C SER A 163 17.22 1.36 -9.09
N PHE A 164 17.29 0.09 -8.68
CA PHE A 164 17.60 -0.33 -7.32
C PHE A 164 19.08 -0.68 -7.28
N ASN A 165 19.88 0.11 -6.56
CA ASN A 165 21.33 0.07 -6.58
C ASN A 165 21.88 -0.63 -5.33
N ASN A 166 23.00 -1.33 -5.46
CA ASN A 166 23.68 -2.01 -4.33
C ASN A 166 22.71 -2.87 -3.49
N ILE A 167 21.92 -3.70 -4.16
CA ILE A 167 21.07 -4.71 -3.55
C ILE A 167 21.97 -5.75 -2.88
N ALA A 168 21.69 -6.03 -1.61
CA ALA A 168 22.06 -7.26 -0.94
C ALA A 168 20.79 -8.08 -0.65
N PHE A 169 20.88 -9.39 -0.83
CA PHE A 169 19.78 -10.32 -0.55
C PHE A 169 20.35 -11.63 -0.04
N ASN A 170 19.78 -12.15 1.05
CA ASN A 170 20.12 -13.45 1.61
C ASN A 170 18.85 -14.28 1.79
N ALA A 171 18.94 -15.57 1.50
CA ALA A 171 17.89 -16.53 1.79
C ALA A 171 18.50 -17.83 2.31
N SER A 172 17.90 -18.39 3.36
CA SER A 172 18.28 -19.63 4.02
C SER A 172 17.03 -20.48 4.21
N VAL A 173 16.99 -21.69 3.65
CA VAL A 173 15.92 -22.67 3.86
C VAL A 173 16.54 -23.88 4.51
N ASN A 174 16.22 -24.08 5.79
CA ASN A 174 16.83 -25.11 6.63
C ASN A 174 16.40 -26.53 6.21
N ASN A 175 15.13 -26.70 5.84
CA ASN A 175 14.59 -27.90 5.21
C ASN A 175 13.60 -27.51 4.12
N PHE A 176 13.75 -28.07 2.92
CA PHE A 176 12.72 -28.07 1.89
C PHE A 176 12.35 -29.50 1.48
N THR A 177 11.10 -29.70 1.06
CA THR A 177 10.61 -30.95 0.46
C THR A 177 10.04 -30.71 -0.92
N PHE A 178 10.12 -31.73 -1.78
CA PHE A 178 9.56 -31.76 -3.13
C PHE A 178 8.94 -33.13 -3.36
N GLU A 179 7.60 -33.18 -3.40
CA GLU A 179 6.79 -34.40 -3.48
C GLU A 179 5.87 -34.32 -4.71
N TYR A 180 5.44 -35.46 -5.26
CA TYR A 180 4.85 -35.55 -6.61
C TYR A 180 3.46 -36.21 -6.64
N ASP A 181 2.79 -36.22 -5.49
CA ASP A 181 1.51 -36.85 -5.22
C ASP A 181 0.45 -35.87 -4.67
N ALA A 182 0.64 -34.56 -4.86
CA ALA A 182 -0.38 -33.56 -4.57
C ALA A 182 -1.63 -33.84 -5.41
N ILE A 183 -2.82 -33.85 -4.78
CA ILE A 183 -4.10 -34.12 -5.45
C ILE A 183 -5.09 -32.98 -5.15
N ASP A 184 -5.54 -32.32 -6.21
CA ASP A 184 -6.57 -31.27 -6.17
C ASP A 184 -7.85 -31.75 -6.88
N ASN A 185 -9.02 -31.31 -6.37
CA ASN A 185 -10.33 -31.59 -6.95
C ASN A 185 -11.24 -30.34 -7.01
N THR A 186 -10.73 -29.16 -6.62
CA THR A 186 -11.51 -27.90 -6.47
C THR A 186 -12.17 -27.45 -7.78
N LYS A 187 -11.47 -27.56 -8.91
CA LYS A 187 -12.01 -27.24 -10.25
C LYS A 187 -12.95 -28.32 -10.82
N GLY A 188 -13.48 -29.23 -9.99
CA GLY A 188 -14.51 -30.22 -10.36
C GLY A 188 -14.00 -31.49 -11.05
N PHE A 189 -12.69 -31.63 -11.23
CA PHE A 189 -12.01 -32.84 -11.72
C PHE A 189 -10.70 -33.04 -10.97
N THR A 190 -10.22 -34.28 -10.90
CA THR A 190 -8.99 -34.62 -10.17
C THR A 190 -7.75 -34.21 -10.96
N ARG A 191 -6.91 -33.36 -10.35
CA ARG A 191 -5.58 -32.97 -10.83
C ARG A 191 -4.50 -33.62 -9.96
N THR A 192 -3.37 -33.98 -10.57
CA THR A 192 -2.14 -34.40 -9.88
C THR A 192 -1.07 -33.32 -10.08
N GLY A 193 -0.36 -32.95 -9.02
CA GLY A 193 0.59 -31.84 -9.02
C GLY A 193 1.85 -32.12 -8.21
N LEU A 194 2.60 -31.06 -7.95
CA LEU A 194 3.81 -31.05 -7.12
C LEU A 194 3.49 -30.41 -5.77
N ALA A 195 3.89 -31.04 -4.67
CA ALA A 195 3.90 -30.43 -3.35
C ALA A 195 5.30 -29.93 -3.00
N LEU A 196 5.37 -28.73 -2.43
CA LEU A 196 6.59 -28.04 -2.04
C LEU A 196 6.44 -27.64 -0.56
N GLY A 197 7.34 -28.10 0.30
CA GLY A 197 7.42 -27.66 1.70
C GLY A 197 8.70 -26.86 1.96
N MET A 198 8.64 -25.87 2.83
CA MET A 198 9.78 -25.09 3.32
C MET A 198 9.62 -24.79 4.82
N ASP A 199 10.42 -25.46 5.64
CA ASP A 199 10.51 -25.21 7.08
C ASP A 199 11.67 -24.25 7.38
N ASN A 200 11.39 -23.24 8.20
CA ASN A 200 12.35 -22.21 8.62
C ASN A 200 13.11 -21.63 7.41
N PHE A 201 12.37 -20.84 6.63
CA PHE A 201 12.87 -20.02 5.54
C PHE A 201 13.17 -18.62 6.07
N ASP A 202 14.45 -18.31 6.27
CA ASP A 202 14.94 -17.00 6.67
C ASP A 202 15.24 -16.17 5.40
N PHE A 203 14.75 -14.93 5.34
CA PHE A 203 14.84 -14.03 4.18
C PHE A 203 15.29 -12.64 4.65
N SER A 204 16.34 -12.07 4.07
CA SER A 204 16.74 -10.69 4.35
C SER A 204 17.24 -9.94 3.12
N PHE A 205 17.01 -8.63 3.09
CA PHE A 205 17.36 -7.78 1.95
C PHE A 205 17.71 -6.35 2.37
N SER A 206 18.51 -5.67 1.54
CA SER A 206 18.70 -4.22 1.61
C SER A 206 19.03 -3.63 0.24
N THR A 207 18.68 -2.36 0.03
CA THR A 207 19.12 -1.54 -1.11
C THR A 207 20.04 -0.42 -0.60
N GLY A 208 21.04 -0.03 -1.40
CA GLY A 208 21.83 1.19 -1.13
C GLY A 208 21.20 2.47 -1.70
N ALA A 209 20.24 2.33 -2.62
CA ALA A 209 19.27 3.35 -3.01
C ALA A 209 18.22 2.74 -3.94
N LEU A 210 16.97 3.21 -3.86
CA LEU A 210 16.11 3.32 -5.05
C LEU A 210 16.44 4.66 -5.73
N SER A 211 16.52 4.72 -7.06
CA SER A 211 16.96 5.95 -7.74
C SER A 211 16.28 6.23 -9.08
N LEU A 212 16.08 7.52 -9.36
CA LEU A 212 15.61 8.08 -10.63
C LEU A 212 16.62 9.12 -11.11
N GLY A 213 17.12 9.01 -12.34
CA GLY A 213 18.15 9.91 -12.88
C GLY A 213 19.50 9.91 -12.13
N GLY A 214 19.70 9.02 -11.15
CA GLY A 214 20.84 9.02 -10.24
C GLY A 214 20.63 9.77 -8.92
N VAL A 215 19.43 10.28 -8.65
CA VAL A 215 19.01 10.84 -7.35
C VAL A 215 18.28 9.76 -6.55
N SER A 216 18.53 9.68 -5.24
CA SER A 216 17.96 8.67 -4.35
C SER A 216 16.53 9.01 -3.91
N LEU A 217 15.69 7.98 -3.74
CA LEU A 217 14.40 8.03 -3.06
C LEU A 217 14.48 7.49 -1.62
N GLY A 218 15.67 7.10 -1.16
CA GLY A 218 15.92 6.44 0.12
C GLY A 218 16.41 5.00 -0.02
N GLU A 219 16.74 4.39 1.12
CA GLU A 219 17.14 2.99 1.30
C GLU A 219 15.96 2.16 1.83
N LEU A 220 15.87 0.89 1.44
CA LEU A 220 14.87 -0.06 1.96
C LEU A 220 15.59 -1.33 2.42
N SER A 221 15.30 -1.80 3.63
CA SER A 221 15.80 -3.08 4.14
C SER A 221 14.75 -3.85 4.95
N GLY A 222 14.96 -5.15 5.13
CA GLY A 222 14.10 -5.97 5.97
C GLY A 222 14.63 -7.38 6.20
N ASP A 223 14.04 -8.06 7.17
CA ASP A 223 14.32 -9.44 7.55
C ASP A 223 12.99 -10.14 7.92
N LEU A 224 12.85 -11.43 7.55
CA LEU A 224 11.63 -12.23 7.69
C LEU A 224 11.97 -13.71 7.92
N ALA A 225 11.58 -14.25 9.08
CA ALA A 225 11.52 -15.68 9.35
C ALA A 225 10.14 -16.24 8.93
N LEU A 226 10.13 -17.20 8.00
CA LEU A 226 8.93 -17.73 7.35
C LEU A 226 8.85 -19.27 7.42
N SER A 227 7.66 -19.82 7.21
CA SER A 227 7.49 -21.19 6.70
C SER A 227 6.44 -21.21 5.58
N ALA A 228 6.56 -22.11 4.62
CA ALA A 228 5.67 -22.14 3.47
C ALA A 228 5.36 -23.57 3.00
N ASN A 229 4.13 -23.78 2.53
CA ASN A 229 3.69 -24.96 1.80
C ASN A 229 2.98 -24.52 0.53
N ALA A 230 3.34 -25.11 -0.62
CA ALA A 230 2.78 -24.79 -1.92
C ALA A 230 2.43 -26.06 -2.69
N GLN A 231 1.33 -26.03 -3.46
CA GLN A 231 0.92 -27.12 -4.33
C GLN A 231 0.67 -26.59 -5.75
N VAL A 232 1.43 -27.11 -6.72
CA VAL A 232 1.47 -26.61 -8.10
C VAL A 232 0.85 -27.63 -9.05
N PHE A 233 -0.13 -27.19 -9.84
CA PHE A 233 -0.90 -27.98 -10.78
C PHE A 233 -0.90 -27.34 -12.17
N GLY A 234 -1.06 -28.14 -13.22
CA GLY A 234 -1.38 -27.62 -14.56
C GLY A 234 -2.86 -27.23 -14.67
N GLY A 235 -3.17 -26.39 -15.65
CA GLY A 235 -4.51 -25.85 -15.89
C GLY A 235 -4.67 -24.47 -15.24
N GLY A 236 -5.11 -23.51 -16.02
CA GLY A 236 -5.34 -22.13 -15.65
C GLY A 236 -6.70 -21.84 -15.01
N ARG A 237 -7.11 -20.56 -15.11
CA ARG A 237 -8.47 -20.10 -14.74
C ARG A 237 -9.47 -20.37 -15.84
N ASN A 238 -9.02 -20.13 -17.07
CA ASN A 238 -9.67 -20.51 -18.32
C ASN A 238 -8.91 -21.69 -18.95
N GLY A 239 -9.44 -22.22 -20.06
CA GLY A 239 -8.66 -23.09 -20.94
C GLY A 239 -8.31 -24.47 -20.36
N VAL A 240 -7.17 -25.01 -20.78
CA VAL A 240 -6.61 -26.30 -20.32
C VAL A 240 -5.09 -26.31 -20.17
N GLU A 241 -4.40 -25.32 -20.72
CA GLU A 241 -2.98 -25.06 -20.45
C GLU A 241 -2.89 -24.11 -19.23
N GLY A 242 -1.83 -23.33 -19.04
CA GLY A 242 -1.66 -22.46 -17.85
C GLY A 242 -1.29 -23.21 -16.56
N LEU A 243 -1.20 -22.46 -15.45
CA LEU A 243 -0.74 -22.94 -14.14
C LEU A 243 -1.75 -22.60 -13.03
N THR A 244 -1.94 -23.51 -12.07
CA THR A 244 -2.57 -23.21 -10.77
C THR A 244 -1.62 -23.48 -9.60
N LEU A 245 -1.63 -22.59 -8.61
CA LEU A 245 -0.97 -22.70 -7.31
C LEU A 245 -2.03 -22.65 -6.19
N HIS A 246 -1.89 -23.53 -5.20
CA HIS A 246 -2.41 -23.30 -3.84
C HIS A 246 -1.22 -23.05 -2.91
N SER A 247 -1.33 -22.13 -1.96
CA SER A 247 -0.21 -21.76 -1.08
C SER A 247 -0.68 -21.46 0.34
N GLN A 248 0.16 -21.76 1.32
CA GLN A 248 0.07 -21.32 2.70
C GLN A 248 1.46 -20.84 3.14
N VAL A 249 1.56 -19.58 3.55
CA VAL A 249 2.77 -18.98 4.11
C VAL A 249 2.48 -18.53 5.54
N ASN A 250 3.39 -18.79 6.47
CA ASN A 250 3.33 -18.27 7.84
C ASN A 250 4.52 -17.33 8.04
N ILE A 251 4.27 -16.16 8.63
CA ILE A 251 5.31 -15.30 9.19
C ILE A 251 5.52 -15.78 10.62
N LEU A 252 6.68 -16.39 10.88
CA LEU A 252 7.03 -16.92 12.20
C LEU A 252 7.18 -15.76 13.18
N SER A 253 6.74 -15.94 14.42
CA SER A 253 6.76 -14.90 15.46
C SER A 253 8.19 -14.64 15.98
N ASP A 254 8.98 -13.89 15.20
CA ASP A 254 10.36 -13.51 15.54
C ASP A 254 10.47 -11.97 15.71
N PRO A 255 11.04 -11.47 16.83
CA PRO A 255 11.22 -10.03 17.06
C PRO A 255 12.26 -9.37 16.14
N GLU A 256 13.11 -10.15 15.48
CA GLU A 256 14.05 -9.66 14.46
C GLU A 256 13.37 -9.50 13.08
N ASN A 257 12.09 -9.87 12.93
CA ASN A 257 11.32 -9.55 11.71
C ASN A 257 11.06 -8.03 11.60
N TYR A 258 11.41 -7.42 10.48
CA TYR A 258 11.10 -6.01 10.20
C TYR A 258 11.13 -5.66 8.71
N VAL A 259 10.51 -4.52 8.38
CA VAL A 259 10.81 -3.72 7.18
C VAL A 259 11.09 -2.29 7.62
N LYS A 260 12.14 -1.69 7.05
CA LYS A 260 12.62 -0.34 7.37
C LYS A 260 12.90 0.43 6.09
N PHE A 261 12.27 1.59 5.95
CA PHE A 261 12.69 2.63 5.02
C PHE A 261 13.61 3.61 5.76
N THR A 262 14.72 4.00 5.14
CA THR A 262 15.71 4.93 5.70
C THR A 262 15.98 6.05 4.71
N ASP A 263 15.90 7.30 5.19
CA ASP A 263 16.12 8.49 4.39
C ASP A 263 16.89 9.54 5.20
N GLU A 264 17.89 10.19 4.59
CA GLU A 264 18.91 11.08 5.20
C GLU A 264 19.65 10.53 6.46
N GLY A 265 19.31 9.32 6.93
CA GLY A 265 19.77 8.68 8.17
C GLY A 265 18.65 8.39 9.17
N ASN A 266 17.53 9.12 9.10
CA ASN A 266 16.30 8.86 9.84
C ASN A 266 15.61 7.59 9.29
N SER A 267 14.66 7.00 10.02
CA SER A 267 14.00 5.75 9.56
C SER A 267 12.54 5.62 9.96
N LEU A 268 11.74 5.06 9.05
CA LEU A 268 10.42 4.50 9.32
C LEU A 268 10.58 2.98 9.39
N LEU A 269 10.40 2.40 10.58
CA LEU A 269 10.53 0.95 10.81
C LEU A 269 9.20 0.38 11.29
N MET A 270 8.78 -0.71 10.66
CA MET A 270 7.71 -1.58 11.14
C MET A 270 8.35 -2.94 11.46
N GLY A 271 8.08 -3.52 12.63
CA GLY A 271 8.71 -4.78 13.05
C GLY A 271 7.93 -5.60 14.07
N ASP A 272 8.57 -6.66 14.59
CA ASP A 272 7.92 -7.74 15.36
C ASP A 272 6.78 -8.39 14.55
N PHE A 273 7.07 -8.82 13.32
CA PHE A 273 6.03 -9.39 12.45
C PHE A 273 5.64 -10.81 12.85
N SER A 274 4.35 -11.11 12.73
CA SER A 274 3.81 -12.48 12.76
C SER A 274 2.52 -12.54 11.95
N GLY A 275 2.11 -13.73 11.50
CA GLY A 275 0.91 -13.86 10.69
C GLY A 275 0.87 -15.09 9.78
N PHE A 276 -0.11 -15.12 8.89
CA PHE A 276 -0.22 -16.11 7.82
C PHE A 276 -0.93 -15.56 6.58
N LEU A 277 -0.74 -16.22 5.45
CA LEU A 277 -1.41 -15.98 4.18
C LEU A 277 -1.74 -17.33 3.53
N ASN A 278 -3.03 -17.62 3.36
CA ASN A 278 -3.53 -18.74 2.58
C ASN A 278 -4.01 -18.22 1.21
N LEU A 279 -3.83 -19.05 0.18
CA LEU A 279 -4.14 -18.69 -1.20
C LEU A 279 -4.63 -19.92 -1.97
N THR A 280 -5.88 -19.88 -2.42
CA THR A 280 -6.57 -20.98 -3.09
C THR A 280 -6.76 -20.68 -4.57
N ASN A 281 -6.32 -21.61 -5.42
CA ASN A 281 -6.41 -21.53 -6.88
C ASN A 281 -5.86 -20.20 -7.47
N LEU A 282 -4.65 -19.76 -7.08
CA LEU A 282 -3.93 -18.72 -7.84
C LEU A 282 -3.59 -19.26 -9.23
N THR A 283 -4.05 -18.60 -10.27
CA THR A 283 -3.86 -19.00 -11.67
C THR A 283 -2.91 -18.05 -12.40
N LEU A 284 -2.06 -18.57 -13.29
CA LEU A 284 -1.14 -17.81 -14.14
C LEU A 284 -1.25 -18.30 -15.58
N ASP A 285 -1.85 -17.48 -16.44
CA ASP A 285 -2.22 -17.84 -17.83
C ASP A 285 -1.73 -16.77 -18.83
N VAL A 286 -1.38 -17.16 -20.06
CA VAL A 286 -1.06 -16.22 -21.16
C VAL A 286 -2.30 -16.04 -22.05
N GLU A 287 -2.98 -14.92 -21.88
CA GLU A 287 -4.12 -14.52 -22.71
C GLU A 287 -3.65 -13.78 -23.99
N SER A 288 -4.61 -13.42 -24.86
CA SER A 288 -4.30 -12.94 -26.22
C SER A 288 -3.41 -11.69 -26.29
N ASP A 289 -3.43 -10.86 -25.25
CA ASP A 289 -2.74 -9.58 -25.16
C ASP A 289 -2.22 -9.22 -23.74
N HIS A 290 -2.40 -10.11 -22.75
CA HIS A 290 -1.97 -9.95 -21.36
C HIS A 290 -1.51 -11.25 -20.72
N LEU A 291 -0.76 -11.15 -19.62
CA LEU A 291 -0.66 -12.22 -18.63
C LEU A 291 -1.83 -12.07 -17.68
N ALA A 292 -2.63 -13.12 -17.50
CA ALA A 292 -3.73 -13.15 -16.57
C ALA A 292 -3.27 -13.79 -15.25
N ILE A 293 -3.46 -13.05 -14.16
CA ILE A 293 -3.26 -13.49 -12.79
C ILE A 293 -4.60 -13.36 -12.07
N GLY A 294 -4.94 -14.31 -11.21
CA GLY A 294 -6.13 -14.21 -10.35
C GLY A 294 -6.22 -15.38 -9.40
N PHE A 295 -7.14 -15.32 -8.43
CA PHE A 295 -7.34 -16.39 -7.46
C PHE A 295 -8.83 -16.58 -7.15
N ASP A 296 -9.20 -17.73 -6.57
CA ASP A 296 -10.58 -17.97 -6.13
C ASP A 296 -10.81 -17.40 -4.71
N GLN A 297 -9.80 -17.55 -3.83
CA GLN A 297 -9.80 -17.04 -2.46
C GLN A 297 -8.37 -16.77 -1.96
N MET A 298 -8.19 -15.71 -1.17
CA MET A 298 -7.00 -15.37 -0.39
C MET A 298 -7.42 -14.86 0.99
N ASP A 299 -7.03 -15.56 2.04
CA ASP A 299 -7.29 -15.17 3.44
C ASP A 299 -5.98 -15.06 4.22
N GLY A 300 -5.93 -14.16 5.20
CA GLY A 300 -4.70 -13.93 5.95
C GLY A 300 -4.87 -13.11 7.21
N ALA A 301 -3.83 -13.16 8.04
CA ALA A 301 -3.66 -12.32 9.20
C ALA A 301 -2.23 -11.78 9.22
N PHE A 302 -2.06 -10.48 9.51
CA PHE A 302 -0.78 -9.81 9.65
C PHE A 302 -0.76 -9.00 10.95
N ASN A 303 0.29 -9.17 11.75
CA ASN A 303 0.56 -8.38 12.95
C ASN A 303 1.95 -7.75 12.80
N ALA A 304 2.08 -6.47 13.15
CA ALA A 304 3.36 -5.82 13.39
C ALA A 304 3.39 -5.24 14.80
N GLY A 305 4.14 -5.89 15.70
CA GLY A 305 4.19 -5.56 17.13
C GLY A 305 4.87 -4.22 17.49
N LYS A 306 5.53 -3.54 16.54
CA LYS A 306 6.02 -2.16 16.70
C LYS A 306 6.04 -1.36 15.39
N ILE A 307 5.73 -0.06 15.47
CA ILE A 307 6.07 0.94 14.44
C ILE A 307 6.89 2.08 15.09
N LEU A 308 8.09 2.33 14.59
CA LEU A 308 9.02 3.39 15.00
C LEU A 308 9.21 4.42 13.87
N ILE A 309 9.42 5.69 14.22
CA ILE A 309 9.64 6.79 13.28
C ILE A 309 10.78 7.68 13.77
N GLY A 310 11.69 8.08 12.87
CA GLY A 310 12.82 8.95 13.16
C GLY A 310 13.85 8.29 14.07
N ASP A 311 14.41 9.08 15.00
CA ASP A 311 15.29 8.63 16.09
C ASP A 311 14.50 8.10 17.31
N SER A 312 13.17 8.00 17.23
CA SER A 312 12.34 7.63 18.37
C SER A 312 12.47 6.15 18.75
N SER A 313 12.85 5.92 20.02
CA SER A 313 12.72 4.62 20.69
C SER A 313 11.33 4.35 21.29
N ARG A 314 10.40 5.30 21.18
CA ARG A 314 8.97 5.14 21.51
C ARG A 314 8.20 4.81 20.23
N PRO A 315 7.50 3.67 20.13
CA PRO A 315 6.65 3.37 18.98
C PRO A 315 5.33 4.16 19.04
N ILE A 316 4.72 4.38 17.87
CA ILE A 316 3.35 4.92 17.77
C ILE A 316 2.28 3.92 18.23
N GLY A 317 2.66 2.66 18.43
CA GLY A 317 1.78 1.52 18.73
C GLY A 317 2.16 0.30 17.89
N SER A 318 1.19 -0.60 17.73
CA SER A 318 1.23 -1.78 16.87
C SER A 318 -0.07 -1.95 16.08
N ILE A 319 -0.04 -2.80 15.05
CA ILE A 319 -1.20 -3.06 14.19
C ILE A 319 -1.46 -4.56 14.03
N GLU A 320 -2.74 -4.92 13.90
CA GLU A 320 -3.18 -6.21 13.35
C GLU A 320 -4.12 -5.97 12.16
N LEU A 321 -4.09 -6.85 11.17
CA LEU A 321 -5.01 -6.89 10.04
C LEU A 321 -5.39 -8.35 9.79
N ASP A 322 -6.68 -8.69 9.86
CA ASP A 322 -7.22 -9.93 9.31
C ASP A 322 -8.02 -9.59 8.05
N PHE A 323 -7.95 -10.43 7.01
CA PHE A 323 -8.63 -10.17 5.73
C PHE A 323 -9.02 -11.43 4.97
N GLU A 324 -10.09 -11.33 4.18
CA GLU A 324 -10.56 -12.33 3.24
C GLU A 324 -10.94 -11.68 1.90
N PHE A 325 -10.17 -11.97 0.85
CA PHE A 325 -10.54 -11.71 -0.54
C PHE A 325 -11.10 -13.01 -1.15
N THR A 326 -12.36 -13.01 -1.56
CA THR A 326 -13.04 -14.20 -2.11
C THR A 326 -13.86 -13.80 -3.34
N ASP A 327 -13.85 -14.61 -4.40
CA ASP A 327 -14.63 -14.33 -5.61
C ASP A 327 -16.15 -14.46 -5.37
N TYR A 328 -16.91 -13.48 -5.83
CA TYR A 328 -18.37 -13.43 -5.66
C TYR A 328 -19.08 -13.66 -7.00
N ILE A 329 -19.91 -14.71 -7.07
CA ILE A 329 -20.63 -15.12 -8.29
C ILE A 329 -22.14 -15.11 -8.02
N ASP A 330 -22.86 -14.16 -8.63
CA ASP A 330 -24.31 -14.08 -8.58
C ASP A 330 -24.92 -14.91 -9.73
N ALA A 331 -25.45 -16.08 -9.40
CA ALA A 331 -26.12 -16.98 -10.34
C ALA A 331 -27.44 -16.44 -10.91
N GLY A 332 -27.98 -15.34 -10.36
CA GLY A 332 -29.14 -14.62 -10.87
C GLY A 332 -28.79 -13.44 -11.79
N ASN A 333 -27.62 -12.82 -11.61
CA ASN A 333 -27.17 -11.67 -12.40
C ASN A 333 -25.64 -11.58 -12.52
N ASN A 334 -25.08 -12.05 -13.65
CA ASN A 334 -23.64 -11.98 -13.93
C ASN A 334 -23.02 -10.57 -13.84
N ALA A 335 -23.80 -9.49 -13.94
CA ALA A 335 -23.30 -8.12 -13.77
C ALA A 335 -22.94 -7.77 -12.32
N ASN A 336 -23.40 -8.56 -11.34
CA ASN A 336 -23.03 -8.45 -9.93
C ASN A 336 -21.77 -9.27 -9.59
N ASN A 337 -21.19 -10.02 -10.54
CA ASN A 337 -20.01 -10.85 -10.26
C ASN A 337 -18.79 -9.97 -9.96
N ARG A 338 -18.06 -10.31 -8.90
CA ARG A 338 -16.84 -9.61 -8.46
C ARG A 338 -15.71 -10.62 -8.39
N TYR A 339 -14.52 -10.23 -8.82
CA TYR A 339 -13.39 -11.14 -9.02
C TYR A 339 -12.10 -10.53 -8.47
N ASN A 340 -11.18 -11.40 -8.06
CA ASN A 340 -9.82 -11.05 -7.67
C ASN A 340 -8.87 -11.40 -8.81
N ARG A 341 -8.50 -10.40 -9.62
CA ARG A 341 -7.64 -10.59 -10.80
C ARG A 341 -6.76 -9.39 -11.12
N LEU A 342 -5.65 -9.67 -11.79
CA LEU A 342 -4.66 -8.72 -12.29
C LEU A 342 -4.26 -9.13 -13.70
N GLN A 343 -4.45 -8.25 -14.68
CA GLN A 343 -4.16 -8.50 -16.09
C GLN A 343 -3.00 -7.59 -16.52
N LEU A 344 -1.84 -8.16 -16.85
CA LEU A 344 -0.61 -7.42 -17.16
C LEU A 344 -0.42 -7.30 -18.68
N TYR A 345 -0.52 -6.08 -19.22
CA TYR A 345 -0.39 -5.77 -20.64
C TYR A 345 0.94 -5.05 -20.93
N PRO A 346 1.70 -5.46 -21.97
CA PRO A 346 2.94 -4.80 -22.37
C PRO A 346 2.69 -3.48 -23.12
N GLY A 347 3.44 -2.44 -22.74
CA GLY A 347 3.32 -1.08 -23.26
C GLY A 347 2.26 -0.25 -22.52
N ILE A 348 2.06 0.99 -22.97
CA ILE A 348 1.14 1.95 -22.34
C ILE A 348 -0.19 2.03 -23.11
N ARG A 349 -1.27 1.56 -22.47
CA ARG A 349 -2.65 1.63 -22.95
C ARG A 349 -3.29 2.92 -22.49
N LYS A 350 -3.46 3.87 -23.40
CA LYS A 350 -4.13 5.14 -23.11
C LYS A 350 -5.65 4.94 -22.97
N PRO A 351 -6.32 5.68 -22.07
CA PRO A 351 -7.78 5.69 -21.95
C PRO A 351 -8.44 6.30 -23.20
N ASP A 352 -9.75 6.09 -23.38
CA ASP A 352 -10.52 6.87 -24.36
C ASP A 352 -10.83 8.25 -23.80
N PHE A 353 -10.00 9.23 -24.18
CA PHE A 353 -10.19 10.66 -23.85
C PHE A 353 -11.58 11.22 -24.21
N ASN A 354 -12.40 10.52 -25.01
CA ASN A 354 -13.78 10.94 -25.33
C ASN A 354 -14.84 10.40 -24.36
N ALA A 355 -14.50 9.39 -23.55
CA ALA A 355 -15.32 8.87 -22.47
C ALA A 355 -15.03 9.57 -21.12
N MET A 356 -13.80 10.07 -20.94
CA MET A 356 -13.36 10.74 -19.71
C MET A 356 -14.15 12.03 -19.38
N PRO A 357 -14.31 12.37 -18.08
CA PRO A 357 -14.87 13.65 -17.64
C PRO A 357 -14.10 14.86 -18.20
N THR A 358 -14.81 15.97 -18.45
CA THR A 358 -14.24 17.16 -19.10
C THR A 358 -13.18 17.84 -18.23
N GLN A 359 -13.36 17.76 -16.91
CA GLN A 359 -12.49 18.28 -15.86
C GLN A 359 -11.08 17.70 -15.98
N ILE A 360 -10.95 16.36 -15.95
CA ILE A 360 -9.66 15.67 -15.97
C ILE A 360 -9.07 15.47 -17.38
N LYS A 361 -9.91 15.44 -18.42
CA LYS A 361 -9.52 15.11 -19.80
C LYS A 361 -8.26 15.85 -20.28
N THR A 362 -8.15 17.14 -20.02
CA THR A 362 -7.00 17.95 -20.50
C THR A 362 -5.70 17.53 -19.82
N TYR A 363 -5.74 17.14 -18.54
CA TYR A 363 -4.60 16.60 -17.82
C TYR A 363 -4.22 15.22 -18.37
N ALA A 364 -5.19 14.35 -18.66
CA ALA A 364 -4.94 13.05 -19.30
C ALA A 364 -4.29 13.18 -20.69
N GLU A 365 -4.78 14.08 -21.55
CA GLU A 365 -4.21 14.34 -22.88
C GLU A 365 -2.77 14.89 -22.80
N ASN A 366 -2.46 15.71 -21.79
CA ASN A 366 -1.11 16.21 -21.52
C ASN A 366 -0.19 15.12 -20.93
N PHE A 367 -0.67 14.35 -19.95
CA PHE A 367 0.08 13.30 -19.25
C PHE A 367 0.53 12.19 -20.20
N TYR A 368 -0.32 11.79 -21.15
CA TYR A 368 0.03 10.82 -22.19
C TYR A 368 0.58 11.47 -23.47
N SER A 369 0.97 12.74 -23.45
CA SER A 369 1.56 13.39 -24.63
C SER A 369 2.91 12.76 -25.02
N GLY A 370 3.27 12.83 -26.30
CA GLY A 370 4.49 12.21 -26.84
C GLY A 370 4.47 10.68 -26.99
N LEU A 371 3.80 9.94 -26.10
CA LEU A 371 3.74 8.47 -26.13
C LEU A 371 3.01 7.93 -27.39
N LEU A 372 3.46 6.79 -27.90
CA LEU A 372 2.98 6.14 -29.12
C LEU A 372 2.39 4.75 -28.82
N PRO A 373 1.66 4.10 -29.76
CA PRO A 373 1.21 2.70 -29.59
C PRO A 373 2.35 1.68 -29.47
N THR A 374 3.59 2.08 -29.76
CA THR A 374 4.81 1.29 -29.57
C THR A 374 5.59 1.67 -28.31
N SER A 375 5.09 2.62 -27.51
CA SER A 375 5.72 3.01 -26.24
C SER A 375 5.72 1.86 -25.24
N GLU A 376 6.78 1.84 -24.45
CA GLU A 376 7.13 0.78 -23.52
C GLU A 376 6.65 1.14 -22.12
N GLY A 377 6.46 0.13 -21.29
CA GLY A 377 5.94 0.28 -19.93
C GLY A 377 4.96 -0.83 -19.59
N LEU A 378 4.30 -0.68 -18.46
CA LEU A 378 3.36 -1.65 -17.93
C LEU A 378 1.96 -1.03 -17.92
N SER A 379 0.96 -1.71 -18.50
CA SER A 379 -0.45 -1.42 -18.20
C SER A 379 -1.06 -2.60 -17.45
N MET A 380 -1.98 -2.31 -16.53
CA MET A 380 -2.57 -3.26 -15.60
C MET A 380 -4.08 -3.04 -15.58
N ALA A 381 -4.88 -4.08 -15.73
CA ALA A 381 -6.30 -4.04 -15.33
C ALA A 381 -6.45 -4.87 -14.05
N THR A 382 -6.95 -4.25 -12.98
CA THR A 382 -7.19 -4.90 -11.69
C THR A 382 -8.69 -5.10 -11.44
N GLN A 383 -9.02 -6.14 -10.69
CA GLN A 383 -10.27 -6.24 -9.94
C GLN A 383 -10.00 -6.87 -8.57
N TRP A 384 -10.77 -6.45 -7.56
CA TRP A 384 -10.74 -7.03 -6.23
C TRP A 384 -12.15 -7.22 -5.66
N ASN A 385 -12.29 -8.18 -4.76
CA ASN A 385 -13.43 -8.32 -3.85
C ASN A 385 -12.93 -8.76 -2.48
N LEU A 386 -12.62 -7.77 -1.64
CA LEU A 386 -12.43 -7.92 -0.20
C LEU A 386 -13.81 -8.20 0.42
N ALA A 387 -14.05 -9.45 0.77
CA ALA A 387 -15.32 -9.92 1.31
C ALA A 387 -15.48 -9.59 2.80
N ASN A 388 -14.36 -9.45 3.54
CA ASN A 388 -14.32 -8.91 4.90
C ASN A 388 -12.86 -8.60 5.31
N ALA A 389 -12.66 -7.63 6.21
CA ALA A 389 -11.43 -7.46 6.98
C ALA A 389 -11.68 -6.79 8.34
N GLU A 390 -10.76 -7.01 9.27
CA GLU A 390 -10.65 -6.26 10.52
C GLU A 390 -9.26 -5.65 10.65
N ALA A 391 -9.17 -4.32 10.79
CA ALA A 391 -7.91 -3.63 11.07
C ALA A 391 -7.90 -3.15 12.52
N SER A 392 -6.89 -3.51 13.31
CA SER A 392 -6.74 -3.09 14.70
C SER A 392 -5.55 -2.15 14.88
N TYR A 393 -5.77 -1.02 15.55
CA TYR A 393 -4.71 -0.20 16.14
C TYR A 393 -4.57 -0.55 17.62
N ILE A 394 -3.35 -0.75 18.09
CA ILE A 394 -3.03 -1.18 19.45
C ILE A 394 -2.03 -0.19 20.07
N ASP A 395 -2.39 0.35 21.23
CA ASP A 395 -1.71 1.44 21.92
C ASP A 395 -1.56 1.12 23.42
N ASP A 396 -0.32 1.00 23.90
CA ASP A 396 0.05 0.52 25.25
C ASP A 396 -0.73 -0.76 25.65
N GLY A 397 -0.95 -1.65 24.67
CA GLY A 397 -1.66 -2.92 24.82
C GLY A 397 -3.19 -2.84 24.77
N ARG A 398 -3.77 -1.65 24.52
CA ARG A 398 -5.21 -1.40 24.41
C ARG A 398 -5.61 -1.27 22.94
N ARG A 399 -6.78 -1.78 22.57
CA ARG A 399 -7.15 -1.98 21.15
C ARG A 399 -8.34 -1.15 20.70
N VAL A 400 -8.27 -0.58 19.50
CA VAL A 400 -9.42 -0.18 18.67
C VAL A 400 -9.41 -1.01 17.40
N VAL A 401 -10.57 -1.50 16.98
CA VAL A 401 -10.76 -2.34 15.77
C VAL A 401 -11.72 -1.63 14.83
N PHE A 402 -11.29 -1.43 13.59
CA PHE A 402 -12.15 -1.14 12.44
C PHE A 402 -12.65 -2.50 11.93
N SER A 403 -13.97 -2.73 11.97
CA SER A 403 -14.59 -4.03 11.73
C SER A 403 -15.50 -4.00 10.50
N GLY A 404 -15.76 -5.17 9.90
CA GLY A 404 -16.65 -5.31 8.75
C GLY A 404 -16.18 -4.53 7.52
N ILE A 405 -14.87 -4.50 7.26
CA ILE A 405 -14.30 -3.77 6.12
C ILE A 405 -14.54 -4.56 4.84
N GLU A 406 -15.54 -4.18 4.05
CA GLU A 406 -15.79 -4.71 2.71
C GLU A 406 -15.30 -3.73 1.63
N SER A 407 -14.76 -4.23 0.52
CA SER A 407 -14.49 -3.40 -0.67
C SER A 407 -14.41 -4.22 -1.95
N TYR A 408 -14.92 -3.66 -3.04
CA TYR A 408 -14.84 -4.26 -4.36
C TYR A 408 -14.74 -3.20 -5.45
N GLY A 409 -14.14 -3.56 -6.58
CA GLY A 409 -14.00 -2.65 -7.70
C GLY A 409 -13.04 -3.13 -8.79
N SER A 410 -12.67 -2.20 -9.65
CA SER A 410 -11.68 -2.36 -10.72
C SER A 410 -10.94 -1.06 -10.99
N ALA A 411 -9.75 -1.14 -11.60
CA ALA A 411 -9.04 0.02 -12.15
C ALA A 411 -8.17 -0.38 -13.34
N ASP A 412 -8.01 0.52 -14.31
CA ASP A 412 -6.96 0.46 -15.31
C ASP A 412 -5.81 1.40 -14.90
N THR A 413 -4.59 0.86 -14.80
CA THR A 413 -3.38 1.59 -14.39
C THR A 413 -2.29 1.48 -15.46
N THR A 414 -1.53 2.54 -15.69
CA THR A 414 -0.33 2.52 -16.55
C THR A 414 0.88 3.07 -15.80
N ILE A 415 2.04 2.42 -15.94
CA ILE A 415 3.29 2.80 -15.29
C ILE A 415 4.40 2.85 -16.36
N ASP A 416 5.01 4.03 -16.54
CA ASP A 416 6.23 4.21 -17.33
C ASP A 416 7.27 5.09 -16.63
N VAL A 417 8.55 4.83 -16.88
CA VAL A 417 9.65 5.70 -16.48
C VAL A 417 9.86 6.75 -17.56
N ARG A 418 9.95 8.01 -17.15
CA ARG A 418 10.23 9.20 -17.98
C ARG A 418 11.46 9.94 -17.42
N ASP A 419 11.76 11.11 -17.96
CA ASP A 419 12.95 11.87 -17.55
C ASP A 419 12.94 12.20 -16.04
N GLN A 420 13.76 11.45 -15.29
CA GLN A 420 13.94 11.50 -13.84
C GLN A 420 12.67 11.25 -12.99
N LYS A 421 11.64 10.61 -13.55
CA LYS A 421 10.36 10.36 -12.88
C LYS A 421 9.71 9.03 -13.23
N ILE A 422 8.93 8.48 -12.29
CA ILE A 422 7.95 7.42 -12.55
C ILE A 422 6.60 8.11 -12.79
N ALA A 423 5.95 7.80 -13.89
CA ALA A 423 4.63 8.30 -14.20
C ALA A 423 3.60 7.17 -14.01
N ILE A 424 2.57 7.45 -13.24
CA ILE A 424 1.46 6.54 -12.95
C ILE A 424 0.17 7.19 -13.43
N GLY A 425 -0.43 6.62 -14.46
CA GLY A 425 -1.77 6.97 -14.91
C GLY A 425 -2.76 5.95 -14.36
N MET A 426 -3.94 6.40 -13.94
CA MET A 426 -5.01 5.56 -13.41
C MET A 426 -6.33 6.08 -13.94
N THR A 427 -7.13 5.20 -14.53
CA THR A 427 -8.43 5.55 -15.10
C THR A 427 -9.46 4.47 -14.81
N ASP A 428 -10.73 4.84 -14.82
CA ASP A 428 -11.83 3.94 -14.51
C ASP A 428 -11.66 3.23 -13.14
N LEU A 429 -10.99 3.86 -12.15
CA LEU A 429 -10.93 3.35 -10.77
C LEU A 429 -12.33 3.46 -10.16
N LYS A 430 -13.06 2.35 -10.21
CA LYS A 430 -14.50 2.26 -9.93
C LYS A 430 -14.78 1.17 -8.92
N GLY A 431 -15.49 1.52 -7.85
CA GLY A 431 -15.78 0.57 -6.79
C GLY A 431 -16.56 1.16 -5.63
N SER A 432 -16.71 0.35 -4.59
CA SER A 432 -17.25 0.79 -3.31
C SER A 432 -16.42 0.23 -2.14
N TYR A 433 -16.53 0.85 -0.98
CA TYR A 433 -16.17 0.25 0.31
C TYR A 433 -17.19 0.60 1.39
N SER A 434 -17.23 -0.20 2.45
CA SER A 434 -18.01 0.02 3.68
C SER A 434 -17.30 -0.53 4.90
N ILE A 435 -17.61 0.01 6.08
CA ILE A 435 -17.18 -0.51 7.39
C ILE A 435 -18.38 -0.59 8.34
N ASP A 436 -18.49 -1.66 9.13
CA ASP A 436 -19.46 -1.76 10.24
C ASP A 436 -19.26 -0.62 11.26
N GLY A 437 -18.00 -0.17 11.40
CA GLY A 437 -17.58 0.87 12.33
C GLY A 437 -16.49 0.39 13.28
N LEU A 438 -16.53 0.88 14.53
CA LEU A 438 -15.47 0.66 15.51
C LEU A 438 -15.90 -0.30 16.63
N ARG A 439 -14.99 -1.21 17.03
CA ARG A 439 -15.04 -1.99 18.28
C ARG A 439 -13.84 -1.58 19.14
N VAL A 440 -13.94 -1.72 20.47
CA VAL A 440 -12.86 -1.29 21.38
C VAL A 440 -12.62 -2.35 22.46
N GLY A 441 -11.34 -2.62 22.75
CA GLY A 441 -10.89 -3.65 23.70
C GLY A 441 -10.77 -5.06 23.09
N SER A 442 -11.82 -5.54 22.42
CA SER A 442 -11.84 -6.87 21.77
C SER A 442 -12.46 -6.81 20.38
N LYS A 443 -12.03 -7.70 19.48
CA LYS A 443 -12.68 -7.99 18.18
C LYS A 443 -14.12 -8.51 18.37
N THR A 444 -14.41 -9.17 19.49
CA THR A 444 -15.77 -9.64 19.83
C THR A 444 -16.65 -8.61 20.55
N ALA A 445 -16.14 -7.40 20.84
CA ALA A 445 -16.95 -6.37 21.48
C ALA A 445 -18.07 -5.87 20.55
N PRO A 446 -19.17 -5.31 21.09
CA PRO A 446 -20.17 -4.64 20.26
C PRO A 446 -19.57 -3.52 19.40
N LEU A 447 -20.27 -3.15 18.33
CA LEU A 447 -19.97 -1.91 17.60
C LEU A 447 -20.24 -0.69 18.50
N GLN A 448 -19.53 0.40 18.23
CA GLN A 448 -19.49 1.59 19.07
C GLN A 448 -19.80 2.85 18.24
N GLY A 449 -20.73 3.66 18.73
CA GLY A 449 -20.92 5.03 18.23
C GLY A 449 -19.64 5.87 18.44
N GLY A 450 -19.42 6.86 17.58
CA GLY A 450 -18.13 7.55 17.45
C GLY A 450 -17.36 7.21 16.17
N ALA A 451 -17.94 6.43 15.25
CA ALA A 451 -17.42 6.28 13.88
C ALA A 451 -17.35 7.63 13.15
N GLU A 452 -18.16 8.61 13.55
CA GLU A 452 -18.12 10.00 13.08
C GLU A 452 -16.80 10.71 13.40
N LEU A 453 -15.98 10.19 14.31
CA LEU A 453 -14.62 10.71 14.55
C LEU A 453 -13.66 10.37 13.40
N LEU A 454 -13.94 9.30 12.63
CA LEU A 454 -13.15 8.93 11.46
C LEU A 454 -13.20 9.99 10.36
N LEU A 455 -14.29 10.78 10.30
CA LEU A 455 -14.40 11.96 9.43
C LEU A 455 -13.29 12.98 9.68
N SER A 456 -12.82 13.14 10.92
CA SER A 456 -11.72 14.04 11.25
C SER A 456 -10.36 13.56 10.71
N LEU A 457 -10.28 12.27 10.35
CA LEU A 457 -9.13 11.61 9.72
C LEU A 457 -9.35 11.41 8.20
N GLY A 458 -10.48 11.85 7.65
CA GLY A 458 -10.85 11.65 6.23
C GLY A 458 -11.33 10.25 5.87
N VAL A 459 -11.62 9.40 6.87
CA VAL A 459 -12.15 8.04 6.67
C VAL A 459 -13.67 8.09 6.83
N TYR A 460 -14.39 7.56 5.83
CA TYR A 460 -15.85 7.55 5.77
C TYR A 460 -16.39 6.15 6.13
N GLN A 461 -17.67 6.05 6.51
CA GLN A 461 -18.27 4.75 6.84
C GLN A 461 -18.60 3.92 5.60
N ALA A 462 -18.91 4.58 4.48
CA ALA A 462 -19.01 3.95 3.17
C ALA A 462 -18.69 4.97 2.07
N MET A 463 -18.29 4.47 0.91
CA MET A 463 -18.06 5.30 -0.28
C MET A 463 -18.35 4.50 -1.55
N ASP A 464 -19.11 5.07 -2.48
CA ASP A 464 -19.11 4.68 -3.89
C ASP A 464 -18.20 5.66 -4.63
N PHE A 465 -17.24 5.19 -5.43
CA PHE A 465 -16.25 6.04 -6.09
C PHE A 465 -16.02 5.66 -7.55
N ASP A 466 -15.72 6.69 -8.35
CA ASP A 466 -15.39 6.65 -9.77
C ASP A 466 -14.31 7.73 -9.99
N ILE A 467 -13.05 7.30 -10.21
CA ILE A 467 -11.85 8.16 -10.09
C ILE A 467 -10.96 7.99 -11.33
N ASP A 468 -10.57 9.12 -11.92
CA ASP A 468 -9.43 9.23 -12.82
C ASP A 468 -8.30 10.00 -12.12
N GLY A 469 -7.04 9.61 -12.31
CA GLY A 469 -5.89 10.19 -11.62
C GLY A 469 -4.58 10.04 -12.39
N PHE A 470 -3.77 11.10 -12.37
CA PHE A 470 -2.48 11.16 -13.05
C PHE A 470 -1.42 11.67 -12.08
N THR A 471 -0.37 10.88 -11.88
CA THR A 471 0.64 11.10 -10.84
C THR A 471 2.03 11.02 -11.46
N GLU A 472 2.90 11.97 -11.14
CA GLU A 472 4.33 11.90 -11.49
C GLU A 472 5.16 11.97 -10.21
N ILE A 473 5.97 10.93 -9.99
CA ILE A 473 6.81 10.75 -8.81
C ILE A 473 8.27 11.02 -9.19
N THR A 474 8.89 11.97 -8.52
CA THR A 474 10.30 12.36 -8.66
C THR A 474 11.09 12.07 -7.38
N ALA A 475 12.41 11.98 -7.52
CA ALA A 475 13.33 11.76 -6.40
C ALA A 475 13.68 13.07 -5.68
N GLY A 476 13.90 12.97 -4.37
CA GLY A 476 14.27 14.10 -3.50
C GLY A 476 13.05 14.81 -2.90
N GLY A 477 13.16 15.23 -1.65
CA GLY A 477 12.12 15.83 -0.82
C GLY A 477 12.26 17.35 -0.70
N VAL A 478 12.06 17.90 0.51
CA VAL A 478 12.37 19.32 0.81
C VAL A 478 13.87 19.57 0.71
N SER A 479 14.69 18.62 1.17
CA SER A 479 16.14 18.63 1.02
C SER A 479 16.70 17.21 0.98
N GLY A 480 17.59 16.95 0.01
CA GLY A 480 18.38 15.71 -0.02
C GLY A 480 17.63 14.53 -0.64
N GLY A 481 17.54 13.43 0.11
CA GLY A 481 16.74 12.24 -0.22
C GLY A 481 15.22 12.47 -0.16
N GLY A 482 14.43 11.40 -0.10
CA GLY A 482 12.96 11.46 -0.04
C GLY A 482 12.23 11.40 -1.39
N ILE A 483 10.91 11.62 -1.35
CA ILE A 483 9.98 11.45 -2.49
C ILE A 483 9.20 12.74 -2.75
N ARG A 484 9.10 13.16 -4.02
CA ARG A 484 8.23 14.27 -4.46
C ARG A 484 7.15 13.78 -5.42
N ILE A 485 5.93 14.29 -5.27
CA ILE A 485 4.75 13.94 -6.06
C ILE A 485 4.09 15.20 -6.61
N ASP A 486 3.91 15.22 -7.93
CA ASP A 486 2.92 16.05 -8.62
C ASP A 486 1.74 15.15 -9.05
N GLY A 487 0.53 15.71 -9.13
CA GLY A 487 -0.58 14.97 -9.74
C GLY A 487 -1.92 15.71 -9.81
N ASP A 488 -2.82 15.17 -10.62
CA ASP A 488 -4.17 15.67 -10.89
C ASP A 488 -5.16 14.51 -10.76
N TYR A 489 -6.24 14.68 -9.99
CA TYR A 489 -7.22 13.64 -9.68
C TYR A 489 -8.63 14.20 -9.76
N PHE A 490 -9.55 13.44 -10.35
CA PHE A 490 -10.96 13.79 -10.42
C PHE A 490 -11.84 12.62 -9.98
N PHE A 491 -12.59 12.84 -8.90
CA PHE A 491 -13.70 11.98 -8.49
C PHE A 491 -14.94 12.44 -9.24
N SER A 492 -15.62 11.52 -9.90
CA SER A 492 -16.94 11.70 -10.51
C SER A 492 -17.97 10.82 -9.82
N ASN A 493 -19.27 11.08 -10.04
CA ASN A 493 -20.39 10.21 -9.66
C ASN A 493 -20.40 9.68 -8.20
N THR A 494 -19.66 10.32 -7.29
CA THR A 494 -19.22 9.72 -6.03
C THR A 494 -20.27 9.92 -4.93
N ASN A 495 -20.45 8.93 -4.05
CA ASN A 495 -21.30 9.01 -2.86
C ASN A 495 -20.48 8.68 -1.61
N ILE A 496 -20.72 9.40 -0.52
CA ILE A 496 -19.93 9.30 0.71
C ILE A 496 -20.87 9.25 1.93
N GLY A 497 -20.82 8.15 2.66
CA GLY A 497 -21.53 7.94 3.93
C GLY A 497 -20.78 8.64 5.06
N LEU A 498 -21.27 9.82 5.47
CA LEU A 498 -20.62 10.65 6.49
C LEU A 498 -20.94 10.15 7.91
N SER A 499 -22.17 9.72 8.14
CA SER A 499 -22.61 9.10 9.39
C SER A 499 -23.80 8.24 9.06
N ILE A 500 -23.64 6.91 9.04
CA ILE A 500 -24.66 5.94 8.60
C ILE A 500 -24.77 4.77 9.57
N ASP A 501 -25.92 4.12 9.60
CA ASP A 501 -26.16 2.88 10.33
C ASP A 501 -25.94 1.62 9.45
N GLU A 502 -26.13 0.44 10.05
CA GLU A 502 -25.99 -0.85 9.37
C GLU A 502 -27.08 -1.14 8.31
N TYR A 503 -27.99 -0.20 8.04
CA TYR A 503 -29.04 -0.26 7.00
C TYR A 503 -28.83 0.76 5.87
N GLU A 504 -27.65 1.40 5.80
CA GLU A 504 -27.32 2.53 4.90
C GLU A 504 -28.15 3.82 5.15
N GLU A 505 -28.92 3.94 6.25
CA GLU A 505 -29.61 5.19 6.59
C GLU A 505 -28.72 6.12 7.41
N GLY A 506 -28.73 7.42 7.07
CA GLY A 506 -27.93 8.41 7.78
C GLY A 506 -27.74 9.73 7.04
N ILE A 507 -26.53 10.28 7.12
CA ILE A 507 -26.10 11.50 6.43
C ILE A 507 -25.16 11.11 5.29
N TRP A 508 -25.57 11.41 4.06
CA TRP A 508 -24.82 11.11 2.84
C TRP A 508 -24.45 12.39 2.08
N ALA A 509 -23.23 12.50 1.58
CA ALA A 509 -22.88 13.41 0.49
C ALA A 509 -23.01 12.63 -0.83
N THR A 510 -23.87 13.08 -1.75
CA THR A 510 -24.24 12.31 -2.96
C THR A 510 -24.15 13.16 -4.21
N GLY A 511 -23.78 12.52 -5.32
CA GLY A 511 -23.42 13.24 -6.55
C GLY A 511 -22.23 14.18 -6.31
N VAL A 512 -21.17 13.66 -5.70
CA VAL A 512 -19.94 14.39 -5.44
C VAL A 512 -19.07 14.38 -6.70
N GLU A 513 -18.74 15.57 -7.19
CA GLU A 513 -17.54 15.78 -8.02
C GLU A 513 -16.42 16.32 -7.12
N TYR A 514 -15.18 15.84 -7.28
CA TYR A 514 -14.03 16.39 -6.55
C TYR A 514 -12.78 16.46 -7.44
N ASP A 515 -12.43 17.67 -7.86
CA ASP A 515 -11.24 17.99 -8.65
C ASP A 515 -10.09 18.35 -7.71
N ILE A 516 -8.90 17.76 -7.88
CA ILE A 516 -7.75 17.90 -6.97
C ILE A 516 -6.46 18.03 -7.77
N HIS A 517 -5.67 19.06 -7.46
CA HIS A 517 -4.35 19.28 -8.02
C HIS A 517 -3.30 19.38 -6.91
N LEU A 518 -2.18 18.70 -7.13
CA LEU A 518 -1.03 18.60 -6.23
C LEU A 518 0.24 18.97 -7.01
N ARG A 519 1.05 19.88 -6.44
CA ARG A 519 2.37 20.26 -6.96
C ARG A 519 3.37 20.33 -5.82
N ASP A 520 4.60 19.84 -6.04
CA ASP A 520 5.67 19.87 -5.04
C ASP A 520 5.25 19.26 -3.67
N ILE A 521 4.51 18.15 -3.66
CA ILE A 521 4.19 17.43 -2.42
C ILE A 521 5.35 16.50 -2.08
N THR A 522 6.03 16.71 -0.96
CA THR A 522 7.15 15.85 -0.55
C THR A 522 6.82 15.01 0.68
N PHE A 523 7.46 13.86 0.76
CA PHE A 523 7.37 12.90 1.86
C PHE A 523 8.78 12.68 2.38
N ASP A 524 9.01 13.11 3.62
CA ASP A 524 10.32 13.28 4.23
C ASP A 524 10.30 12.56 5.61
N VAL A 525 11.31 11.75 5.92
CA VAL A 525 11.43 11.14 7.27
C VAL A 525 12.39 11.97 8.11
N GLU A 526 11.87 12.59 9.15
CA GLU A 526 12.60 13.48 10.05
C GLU A 526 12.97 12.81 11.37
N SER A 527 13.83 13.46 12.14
CA SER A 527 14.35 12.90 13.41
C SER A 527 13.26 12.69 14.48
N ASP A 528 12.16 13.46 14.44
CA ASP A 528 11.05 13.41 15.39
C ASP A 528 9.70 12.97 14.77
N GLY A 529 9.62 12.68 13.47
CA GLY A 529 8.39 12.24 12.82
C GLY A 529 8.49 11.98 11.31
N LEU A 530 7.35 11.68 10.69
CA LEU A 530 7.16 11.68 9.25
C LEU A 530 6.53 13.02 8.85
N GLU A 531 7.14 13.74 7.91
CA GLU A 531 6.57 14.97 7.36
C GLU A 531 6.03 14.75 5.94
N VAL A 532 4.87 15.38 5.67
CA VAL A 532 4.30 15.54 4.34
C VAL A 532 4.16 17.03 4.06
N ASN A 533 5.19 17.58 3.42
CA ASN A 533 5.24 18.99 3.02
C ASN A 533 4.46 19.17 1.72
N ARG A 534 3.62 20.21 1.64
CA ARG A 534 2.71 20.46 0.52
C ARG A 534 3.06 21.79 -0.15
N GLY A 535 3.87 21.74 -1.20
CA GLY A 535 4.32 22.92 -1.94
C GLY A 535 3.16 23.80 -2.41
N GLU A 536 2.28 23.24 -3.25
CA GLU A 536 1.04 23.88 -3.67
C GLU A 536 -0.09 22.84 -3.87
N GLN A 537 -1.28 23.14 -3.39
CA GLN A 537 -2.47 22.30 -3.54
C GLN A 537 -3.71 23.18 -3.75
N TRP A 538 -4.51 22.87 -4.77
CA TRP A 538 -5.88 23.41 -4.88
C TRP A 538 -6.86 22.31 -5.25
N SER A 539 -8.10 22.46 -4.81
CA SER A 539 -9.15 21.48 -5.08
C SER A 539 -10.55 22.09 -5.04
N THR A 540 -11.49 21.45 -5.73
CA THR A 540 -12.90 21.86 -5.81
C THR A 540 -13.80 20.65 -5.61
N MET A 541 -14.39 20.53 -4.41
CA MET A 541 -15.43 19.54 -4.11
C MET A 541 -16.81 20.16 -4.32
N ASP A 542 -17.69 19.53 -5.09
CA ASP A 542 -19.08 19.95 -5.29
C ASP A 542 -20.01 18.78 -4.94
N ILE A 543 -20.65 18.87 -3.78
CA ILE A 543 -21.60 17.88 -3.27
C ILE A 543 -22.99 18.27 -3.77
N ALA A 544 -23.47 17.64 -4.84
CA ALA A 544 -24.77 17.96 -5.44
C ALA A 544 -25.94 17.81 -4.45
N ASN A 545 -25.90 16.83 -3.54
CA ASN A 545 -26.91 16.65 -2.50
C ASN A 545 -26.30 16.12 -1.19
N LEU A 546 -26.29 16.94 -0.13
CA LEU A 546 -26.17 16.44 1.24
C LEU A 546 -27.54 15.91 1.66
N ARG A 547 -27.73 14.59 1.78
CA ARG A 547 -29.00 13.93 2.12
C ARG A 547 -29.08 13.51 3.59
N TRP A 548 -30.31 13.40 4.11
CA TRP A 548 -30.64 12.64 5.32
C TRP A 548 -31.65 11.54 4.97
N GLY A 549 -31.31 10.29 5.25
CA GLY A 549 -31.97 9.06 4.80
C GLY A 549 -30.97 8.16 4.08
N ASP A 550 -31.40 7.42 3.06
CA ASP A 550 -30.50 6.66 2.19
C ASP A 550 -29.84 7.56 1.10
N LYS A 551 -28.82 7.03 0.40
CA LYS A 551 -28.11 7.75 -0.67
C LYS A 551 -28.93 8.06 -1.92
N THR A 552 -30.05 7.38 -2.15
CA THR A 552 -30.88 7.52 -3.36
C THR A 552 -32.14 8.35 -3.11
N SER A 553 -32.96 7.99 -2.12
CA SER A 553 -34.25 8.64 -1.83
C SER A 553 -34.22 9.62 -0.65
N GLY A 554 -33.11 9.66 0.09
CA GLY A 554 -32.90 10.55 1.22
C GLY A 554 -33.10 12.04 0.88
N ARG A 555 -33.61 12.78 1.86
CA ARG A 555 -34.01 14.18 1.68
C ARG A 555 -32.79 15.09 1.61
N SER A 556 -32.66 15.84 0.52
CA SER A 556 -31.62 16.86 0.35
C SER A 556 -31.76 18.02 1.37
N LEU A 557 -30.63 18.39 1.96
CA LEU A 557 -30.36 19.56 2.82
C LEU A 557 -29.65 20.68 2.05
N GLY A 558 -29.60 20.56 0.71
CA GLY A 558 -28.91 21.48 -0.18
C GLY A 558 -27.64 20.90 -0.82
N ARG A 559 -27.00 21.73 -1.63
CA ARG A 559 -25.68 21.48 -2.25
C ARG A 559 -24.61 22.21 -1.45
N ILE A 560 -23.44 21.61 -1.28
CA ILE A 560 -22.28 22.24 -0.65
C ILE A 560 -21.10 22.19 -1.62
N LYS A 561 -20.50 23.35 -1.90
CA LYS A 561 -19.30 23.45 -2.72
C LYS A 561 -18.14 24.03 -1.90
N LEU A 562 -17.00 23.35 -1.93
CA LEU A 562 -15.76 23.68 -1.23
C LEU A 562 -14.64 23.89 -2.26
N GLU A 563 -14.26 25.13 -2.50
CA GLU A 563 -13.01 25.48 -3.19
C GLU A 563 -11.93 25.64 -2.10
N ARG A 564 -10.76 25.01 -2.26
CA ARG A 564 -9.63 25.05 -1.31
C ARG A 564 -8.34 25.41 -2.07
N PHE A 565 -7.49 26.21 -1.45
CA PHE A 565 -6.18 26.59 -1.99
C PHE A 565 -5.14 26.76 -0.87
N GLU A 566 -4.02 26.05 -0.97
CA GLU A 566 -2.95 26.04 0.01
C GLU A 566 -1.57 26.10 -0.64
N GLN A 567 -0.63 26.76 0.02
CA GLN A 567 0.78 26.82 -0.37
C GLN A 567 1.68 26.64 0.85
N ASN A 568 2.68 25.76 0.75
CA ASN A 568 3.65 25.41 1.79
C ASN A 568 3.02 24.85 3.08
N SER A 569 1.86 24.20 3.01
CA SER A 569 1.25 23.52 4.16
C SER A 569 2.09 22.32 4.61
N LEU A 570 1.92 21.89 5.86
CA LEU A 570 2.62 20.73 6.43
C LEU A 570 1.63 19.81 7.14
N LEU A 571 1.83 18.50 7.03
CA LEU A 571 1.25 17.48 7.90
C LEU A 571 2.40 16.64 8.47
N ALA A 572 2.59 16.68 9.79
CA ALA A 572 3.59 15.86 10.48
C ALA A 572 2.92 14.79 11.35
N ILE A 573 3.53 13.61 11.44
CA ILE A 573 3.09 12.49 12.30
C ILE A 573 4.27 12.07 13.19
N SER A 574 4.12 12.20 14.50
CA SER A 574 5.17 11.94 15.49
C SER A 574 4.71 11.01 16.63
N PRO A 575 5.63 10.23 17.24
CA PRO A 575 5.28 9.29 18.30
C PRO A 575 5.13 9.95 19.67
N GLY A 576 4.20 9.41 20.46
CA GLY A 576 4.17 9.61 21.90
C GLY A 576 2.86 10.12 22.51
N GLY A 577 1.78 10.20 21.73
CA GLY A 577 0.41 10.44 22.19
C GLY A 577 0.21 11.77 22.95
N ALA A 578 -0.86 11.82 23.75
CA ALA A 578 -1.11 12.94 24.67
C ALA A 578 -0.41 12.75 26.03
N GLY A 579 -0.05 11.50 26.38
CA GLY A 579 0.69 11.18 27.59
C GLY A 579 -0.04 11.60 28.88
N GLN A 580 0.50 12.58 29.59
CA GLN A 580 -0.04 13.05 30.88
C GLN A 580 -0.96 14.28 30.70
N VAL A 581 -2.26 14.08 30.94
CA VAL A 581 -3.32 15.06 30.65
C VAL A 581 -4.13 15.39 31.90
N CYS A 582 -4.45 16.68 32.09
CA CYS A 582 -5.49 17.12 33.03
C CYS A 582 -6.81 17.37 32.29
N VAL A 583 -7.81 16.52 32.51
CA VAL A 583 -9.16 16.63 31.92
C VAL A 583 -10.09 17.40 32.86
N GLY A 584 -10.70 18.48 32.36
CA GLY A 584 -11.68 19.28 33.10
C GLY A 584 -11.09 20.40 34.00
N ALA A 585 -9.77 20.52 34.07
CA ALA A 585 -9.07 21.67 34.67
C ALA A 585 -7.76 21.95 33.88
N SER A 586 -7.06 23.04 34.22
CA SER A 586 -5.75 23.36 33.61
C SER A 586 -4.65 23.24 34.67
N ALA A 587 -3.83 22.18 34.55
CA ALA A 587 -2.77 21.86 35.49
C ALA A 587 -1.72 20.91 34.88
N THR A 588 -0.48 21.02 35.36
CA THR A 588 0.69 20.23 34.90
C THR A 588 1.14 19.15 35.90
N SER A 589 0.29 18.77 36.85
CA SER A 589 0.53 17.64 37.77
C SER A 589 -0.78 17.13 38.36
N GLU A 590 -0.83 15.85 38.76
CA GLU A 590 -1.99 15.21 39.36
C GLU A 590 -2.59 16.01 40.53
N ALA A 591 -1.75 16.43 41.49
CA ALA A 591 -2.19 17.19 42.66
C ALA A 591 -2.78 18.58 42.31
N ALA A 592 -2.21 19.27 41.32
CA ALA A 592 -2.76 20.53 40.83
C ALA A 592 -4.06 20.30 40.02
N CYS A 593 -4.13 19.21 39.26
CA CYS A 593 -5.33 18.85 38.50
C CYS A 593 -6.52 18.54 39.42
N GLY A 594 -6.33 17.65 40.40
CA GLY A 594 -7.35 17.28 41.38
C GLY A 594 -7.80 18.45 42.26
N SER A 595 -6.89 19.36 42.65
CA SER A 595 -7.26 20.57 43.40
C SER A 595 -7.96 21.64 42.53
N GLY A 596 -7.74 21.63 41.21
CA GLY A 596 -8.53 22.37 40.23
C GLY A 596 -9.89 21.73 39.89
N GLY A 597 -10.22 20.56 40.45
CA GLY A 597 -11.44 19.80 40.15
C GLY A 597 -11.37 18.92 38.89
N GLY A 598 -10.21 18.82 38.26
CA GLY A 598 -9.98 17.98 37.08
C GLY A 598 -9.60 16.53 37.42
N ARG A 599 -9.61 15.68 36.39
CA ARG A 599 -9.13 14.30 36.39
C ARG A 599 -7.74 14.26 35.76
N TRP A 600 -6.74 13.74 36.48
CA TRP A 600 -5.48 13.37 35.87
C TRP A 600 -5.64 12.07 35.09
N GLU A 601 -5.05 12.02 33.90
CA GLU A 601 -4.91 10.84 33.06
C GLU A 601 -3.42 10.70 32.73
N ASP A 602 -2.89 9.50 32.90
CA ASP A 602 -1.55 9.13 32.45
C ASP A 602 -1.76 8.01 31.43
N ARG A 603 -1.73 8.40 30.14
CA ARG A 603 -2.20 7.54 29.03
C ARG A 603 -1.19 6.47 28.68
N GLY A 604 0.09 6.80 28.76
CA GLY A 604 1.19 5.85 28.66
C GLY A 604 2.39 6.44 27.92
N ASN A 605 3.13 5.58 27.23
CA ASN A 605 4.33 5.93 26.48
C ASN A 605 4.23 5.68 24.97
N GLN A 606 3.16 5.06 24.48
CA GLN A 606 2.89 4.91 23.05
C GLN A 606 2.05 6.10 22.53
N GLY A 607 1.05 5.86 21.67
CA GLY A 607 0.20 6.89 21.07
C GLY A 607 0.81 7.65 19.89
N MET A 608 -0.04 8.31 19.12
CA MET A 608 0.32 9.04 17.89
C MET A 608 -0.08 10.52 18.00
N THR A 609 0.79 11.41 17.52
CA THR A 609 0.49 12.85 17.39
C THR A 609 0.46 13.22 15.92
N VAL A 610 -0.65 13.82 15.47
CA VAL A 610 -0.84 14.30 14.10
C VAL A 610 -0.93 15.83 14.13
N ALA A 611 0.04 16.51 13.53
CA ALA A 611 0.15 17.97 13.51
C ALA A 611 -0.06 18.51 12.08
N LEU A 612 -1.25 19.07 11.83
CA LEU A 612 -1.56 19.77 10.58
C LEU A 612 -1.26 21.27 10.71
N VAL A 613 -0.59 21.84 9.72
CA VAL A 613 -0.41 23.28 9.51
C VAL A 613 -0.95 23.63 8.12
N ALA A 614 -2.25 23.93 8.05
CA ALA A 614 -2.94 24.31 6.82
C ALA A 614 -2.78 25.82 6.55
N LYS A 615 -2.05 26.19 5.50
CA LYS A 615 -1.81 27.57 5.08
C LYS A 615 -2.75 27.93 3.94
N PHE A 616 -3.97 28.33 4.27
CA PHE A 616 -4.95 28.79 3.28
C PHE A 616 -4.41 30.02 2.56
N ALA A 617 -4.15 29.87 1.27
CA ALA A 617 -3.60 30.90 0.41
C ALA A 617 -4.69 31.85 -0.13
N ASP A 618 -4.27 33.05 -0.49
CA ASP A 618 -5.10 34.10 -1.08
C ASP A 618 -5.12 33.97 -2.61
N GLU A 619 -6.25 34.31 -3.27
CA GLU A 619 -6.41 34.22 -4.73
C GLU A 619 -5.30 34.94 -5.53
N SER A 620 -4.67 35.98 -4.96
CA SER A 620 -3.53 36.67 -5.59
C SER A 620 -2.19 35.93 -5.57
N LYS A 621 -2.11 34.77 -4.89
CA LYS A 621 -0.92 33.92 -4.80
C LYS A 621 -0.85 32.83 -5.88
N GLY A 622 -1.96 32.54 -6.56
CA GLY A 622 -2.04 31.52 -7.60
C GLY A 622 -1.33 31.93 -8.90
N VAL A 623 -0.63 30.99 -9.52
CA VAL A 623 0.20 31.18 -10.72
C VAL A 623 0.13 29.95 -11.64
N GLY A 624 0.39 30.12 -12.93
CA GLY A 624 0.32 28.99 -13.87
C GLY A 624 -1.10 28.44 -14.01
N ASP A 625 -1.31 27.19 -13.61
CA ASP A 625 -2.61 26.51 -13.54
C ASP A 625 -3.38 26.80 -12.24
N SER A 626 -2.70 27.12 -11.12
CA SER A 626 -3.35 27.58 -9.88
C SER A 626 -3.86 29.05 -9.95
N ALA A 627 -3.73 29.71 -11.11
CA ALA A 627 -4.12 31.10 -11.30
C ALA A 627 -5.65 31.32 -11.17
N GLY A 628 -6.08 31.87 -10.03
CA GLY A 628 -7.50 32.03 -9.67
C GLY A 628 -8.03 30.91 -8.76
N ALA A 629 -7.19 29.99 -8.32
CA ALA A 629 -7.48 29.12 -7.19
C ALA A 629 -7.64 29.96 -5.91
N ARG A 630 -8.57 29.56 -5.05
CA ARG A 630 -8.90 30.25 -3.79
C ARG A 630 -9.59 29.30 -2.82
N ASN A 631 -9.82 29.81 -1.63
CA ASN A 631 -10.63 29.17 -0.61
C ASN A 631 -12.04 29.78 -0.58
N ARG A 632 -13.08 28.99 -0.84
CA ARG A 632 -14.48 29.43 -0.82
C ARG A 632 -15.40 28.31 -0.33
N PHE A 633 -16.28 28.63 0.62
CA PHE A 633 -17.41 27.79 1.02
C PHE A 633 -18.70 28.33 0.39
N THR A 634 -19.46 27.49 -0.30
CA THR A 634 -20.81 27.80 -0.80
C THR A 634 -21.82 26.77 -0.30
N TRP A 635 -22.96 27.21 0.22
CA TRP A 635 -24.10 26.35 0.56
C TRP A 635 -25.37 26.86 -0.11
N GLU A 636 -26.03 25.98 -0.87
CA GLU A 636 -27.17 26.30 -1.73
C GLU A 636 -28.46 25.60 -1.29
N ASN A 637 -29.52 26.39 -1.06
CA ASN A 637 -30.82 25.92 -0.58
C ASN A 637 -31.96 26.41 -1.46
N ASN A 638 -33.15 25.79 -1.32
CA ASN A 638 -34.35 26.17 -2.07
C ASN A 638 -34.11 26.14 -3.60
N ARG A 639 -33.44 25.08 -4.06
CA ARG A 639 -33.28 24.74 -5.49
C ARG A 639 -34.62 24.31 -6.09
N ASN A 640 -34.73 24.42 -7.41
CA ASN A 640 -35.78 23.75 -8.16
C ASN A 640 -35.56 22.23 -8.11
N GLU A 641 -36.67 21.48 -8.06
CA GLU A 641 -36.68 20.02 -8.10
C GLU A 641 -37.15 19.57 -9.49
N SER A 642 -36.25 18.98 -10.28
CA SER A 642 -36.52 18.59 -11.68
C SER A 642 -37.09 17.18 -11.82
N SER A 643 -36.80 16.30 -10.85
CA SER A 643 -37.57 15.09 -10.59
C SER A 643 -37.51 14.76 -9.09
N LEU A 644 -38.33 13.81 -8.60
CA LEU A 644 -38.48 13.55 -7.16
C LEU A 644 -37.12 13.22 -6.51
N GLY A 645 -36.65 14.09 -5.61
CA GLY A 645 -35.37 13.95 -4.93
C GLY A 645 -34.15 14.51 -5.68
N GLU A 646 -34.31 15.03 -6.90
CA GLU A 646 -33.24 15.58 -7.74
C GLU A 646 -33.39 17.08 -7.98
N TYR A 647 -32.30 17.82 -7.75
CA TYR A 647 -32.32 19.27 -7.57
C TYR A 647 -31.33 19.99 -8.50
N ASP A 648 -31.83 20.99 -9.24
CA ASP A 648 -31.04 21.72 -10.22
C ASP A 648 -30.01 22.64 -9.55
N ASN A 649 -28.72 22.42 -9.81
CA ASN A 649 -27.63 23.28 -9.30
C ASN A 649 -27.73 24.73 -9.81
N ASP A 650 -27.28 25.68 -8.98
CA ASP A 650 -27.35 27.13 -9.22
C ASP A 650 -28.77 27.73 -9.39
N SER A 651 -29.82 26.93 -9.17
CA SER A 651 -31.22 27.38 -9.20
C SER A 651 -31.74 27.89 -7.85
N GLY A 652 -30.98 27.69 -6.76
CA GLY A 652 -31.35 28.05 -5.40
C GLY A 652 -30.75 29.36 -4.90
N THR A 653 -30.98 29.65 -3.62
CA THR A 653 -30.32 30.74 -2.89
C THR A 653 -29.02 30.22 -2.27
N GLN A 654 -27.91 30.90 -2.56
CA GLN A 654 -26.57 30.55 -2.07
C GLN A 654 -26.12 31.54 -0.99
N ILE A 655 -25.51 31.01 0.08
CA ILE A 655 -24.59 31.77 0.94
C ILE A 655 -23.16 31.38 0.58
N ILE A 656 -22.30 32.38 0.42
CA ILE A 656 -20.91 32.23 -0.03
C ILE A 656 -19.99 32.93 0.98
N PHE A 657 -18.98 32.21 1.47
CA PHE A 657 -17.84 32.77 2.20
C PHE A 657 -16.66 32.72 1.24
N ASP A 658 -16.22 33.89 0.76
CA ASP A 658 -15.37 34.04 -0.41
C ASP A 658 -13.94 34.48 -0.04
N ASN A 659 -12.97 33.93 -0.76
CA ASN A 659 -11.52 34.06 -0.57
C ASN A 659 -11.10 34.17 0.92
N TYR A 660 -11.09 33.03 1.63
CA TYR A 660 -10.64 32.97 3.02
C TYR A 660 -9.17 32.51 3.16
N SER A 661 -8.35 33.26 3.87
CA SER A 661 -6.90 33.03 3.95
C SER A 661 -6.37 33.14 5.38
N THR A 662 -5.34 32.35 5.71
CA THR A 662 -4.66 32.45 7.01
C THR A 662 -3.52 33.44 6.94
N ASN A 663 -3.22 34.08 8.06
CA ASN A 663 -2.18 35.08 8.11
C ASN A 663 -1.50 35.17 9.49
N ASP A 664 -0.33 35.81 9.53
CA ASP A 664 0.49 36.00 10.73
C ASP A 664 0.15 37.29 11.50
N GLY A 665 -0.72 38.14 10.94
CA GLY A 665 -1.38 39.26 11.63
C GLY A 665 -0.90 40.67 11.26
N LEU A 666 -0.05 40.81 10.23
CA LEU A 666 0.40 42.11 9.71
C LEU A 666 -0.33 42.55 8.41
N GLY A 667 -1.42 41.86 8.03
CA GLY A 667 -2.23 42.12 6.82
C GLY A 667 -1.82 41.30 5.60
N THR A 668 -2.49 41.47 4.45
CA THR A 668 -2.38 40.56 3.29
C THR A 668 -1.03 40.54 2.55
N SER A 669 -0.06 41.36 2.96
CA SER A 669 1.32 41.36 2.45
C SER A 669 2.33 40.67 3.39
N ASP A 670 1.85 40.02 4.45
CA ASP A 670 2.61 39.33 5.48
C ASP A 670 2.93 37.87 5.07
N ASP A 671 3.89 37.25 5.76
CA ASP A 671 4.32 35.88 5.50
C ASP A 671 3.47 34.92 6.35
N ASN A 672 2.65 34.09 5.70
CA ASN A 672 1.76 33.08 6.32
C ASN A 672 2.56 31.89 6.89
N THR A 673 3.43 32.14 7.88
CA THR A 673 4.31 31.12 8.47
C THR A 673 3.58 30.23 9.47
N TYR A 674 2.54 30.74 10.13
CA TYR A 674 1.84 30.05 11.21
C TYR A 674 0.68 29.18 10.73
N GLY A 675 -0.08 29.63 9.72
CA GLY A 675 -1.25 28.92 9.19
C GLY A 675 -2.40 28.74 10.19
N LEU A 676 -3.33 27.84 9.86
CA LEU A 676 -4.21 27.18 10.81
C LEU A 676 -3.52 25.90 11.29
N LYS A 677 -3.25 25.83 12.59
CA LYS A 677 -2.67 24.65 13.23
C LYS A 677 -3.77 23.80 13.85
N ALA A 678 -3.72 22.49 13.62
CA ALA A 678 -4.56 21.49 14.26
C ALA A 678 -3.68 20.30 14.68
N ASN A 679 -3.34 20.27 15.96
CA ASN A 679 -2.56 19.18 16.56
C ASN A 679 -3.52 18.22 17.25
N LEU A 680 -3.50 16.94 16.88
CA LEU A 680 -4.34 15.88 17.42
C LEU A 680 -3.44 14.83 18.07
N ASN A 681 -3.38 14.83 19.39
CA ASN A 681 -2.68 13.80 20.16
C ASN A 681 -3.69 12.68 20.44
N ILE A 682 -3.38 11.46 20.01
CA ILE A 682 -4.29 10.31 19.93
C ILE A 682 -3.74 9.16 20.78
N ASP A 683 -4.59 8.65 21.68
CA ASP A 683 -4.32 7.49 22.54
C ASP A 683 -5.58 6.60 22.64
N VAL A 684 -5.43 5.36 23.11
CA VAL A 684 -6.53 4.49 23.55
C VAL A 684 -6.48 4.40 25.09
N TYR A 685 -7.58 4.73 25.80
CA TYR A 685 -7.49 4.89 27.27
C TYR A 685 -8.73 4.51 28.10
N GLU A 686 -8.50 4.22 29.39
CA GLU A 686 -9.52 3.89 30.40
C GLU A 686 -10.44 5.08 30.75
N THR A 687 -11.62 5.09 30.15
CA THR A 687 -12.52 6.24 30.16
C THR A 687 -13.67 6.09 31.15
N LYS A 688 -13.96 7.16 31.89
CA LYS A 688 -15.08 7.21 32.85
C LYS A 688 -16.44 7.29 32.13
N VAL A 689 -17.11 6.15 31.98
CA VAL A 689 -18.54 6.06 31.63
C VAL A 689 -19.41 6.14 32.88
N LEU A 690 -20.52 6.89 32.82
CA LEU A 690 -21.45 7.10 33.93
C LEU A 690 -22.84 6.54 33.62
N LYS A 691 -23.47 5.90 34.62
CA LYS A 691 -24.86 5.48 34.53
C LYS A 691 -25.79 6.70 34.40
N LYS A 692 -26.54 6.75 33.29
CA LYS A 692 -27.46 7.85 32.91
C LYS A 692 -28.78 7.89 33.72
N SER A 693 -29.14 6.82 34.44
CA SER A 693 -30.42 6.67 35.15
C SER A 693 -30.35 5.58 36.23
N THR A 694 -31.08 5.72 37.35
CA THR A 694 -31.17 4.65 38.36
C THR A 694 -32.12 3.55 37.91
N GLY A 695 -31.65 2.31 37.87
CA GLY A 695 -32.46 1.14 37.49
C GLY A 695 -31.64 0.00 36.91
N VAL A 696 -32.34 -0.91 36.22
CA VAL A 696 -31.74 -1.92 35.33
C VAL A 696 -31.32 -1.24 34.02
N ASP A 697 -30.28 -1.72 33.36
CA ASP A 697 -29.92 -1.37 31.98
C ASP A 697 -30.40 -2.41 30.95
N GLU A 698 -30.04 -2.21 29.68
CA GLU A 698 -30.48 -3.06 28.58
C GLU A 698 -29.84 -4.47 28.62
N ASN A 699 -28.67 -4.60 29.27
CA ASN A 699 -27.97 -5.85 29.53
C ASN A 699 -28.43 -6.55 30.82
N GLY A 700 -29.37 -5.96 31.58
CA GLY A 700 -29.88 -6.51 32.84
C GLY A 700 -29.09 -6.11 34.10
N VAL A 701 -28.06 -5.26 33.99
CA VAL A 701 -27.23 -4.83 35.13
C VAL A 701 -27.90 -3.68 35.89
N VAL A 702 -27.88 -3.76 37.22
CA VAL A 702 -28.49 -2.75 38.10
C VAL A 702 -27.46 -1.70 38.52
N GLY A 703 -27.79 -0.42 38.39
CA GLY A 703 -26.96 0.69 38.87
C GLY A 703 -27.75 1.95 39.21
N SER A 704 -27.11 2.87 39.92
CA SER A 704 -27.66 4.18 40.30
C SER A 704 -27.13 5.29 39.39
N LEU A 705 -27.94 6.34 39.18
CA LEU A 705 -27.53 7.55 38.48
C LEU A 705 -26.18 8.09 39.01
N GLY A 706 -25.20 8.22 38.12
CA GLY A 706 -23.88 8.78 38.45
C GLY A 706 -22.85 7.78 39.01
N GLU A 707 -23.15 6.49 39.09
CA GLU A 707 -22.13 5.45 39.33
C GLU A 707 -21.31 5.19 38.05
N GLU A 708 -20.02 4.83 38.22
CA GLU A 708 -19.12 4.51 37.10
C GLU A 708 -19.35 3.07 36.63
N LEU A 709 -19.33 2.83 35.32
CA LEU A 709 -19.29 1.48 34.74
C LEU A 709 -17.86 0.94 34.87
N ILE A 710 -17.71 -0.21 35.53
CA ILE A 710 -16.44 -0.91 35.75
C ILE A 710 -16.60 -2.36 35.30
N PHE A 711 -15.76 -2.84 34.38
CA PHE A 711 -15.71 -4.25 34.02
C PHE A 711 -15.18 -5.09 35.19
N ASP A 712 -15.69 -6.31 35.33
CA ASP A 712 -15.38 -7.18 36.47
C ASP A 712 -13.96 -7.79 36.37
N ASP A 713 -13.43 -7.91 35.14
CA ASP A 713 -12.06 -8.33 34.84
C ASP A 713 -11.49 -7.69 33.55
N VAL A 714 -10.32 -8.18 33.11
CA VAL A 714 -9.59 -7.68 31.93
C VAL A 714 -10.11 -8.18 30.58
N ALA A 715 -10.93 -9.24 30.54
CA ALA A 715 -11.57 -9.71 29.30
C ALA A 715 -12.70 -8.76 28.88
N ARG A 716 -13.32 -8.08 29.85
CA ARG A 716 -14.33 -7.01 29.66
C ARG A 716 -15.65 -7.53 29.07
N ASP A 717 -16.00 -8.78 29.38
CA ASP A 717 -17.27 -9.41 28.97
C ASP A 717 -18.45 -9.10 29.92
N SER A 718 -18.18 -8.73 31.19
CA SER A 718 -19.21 -8.34 32.17
C SER A 718 -18.78 -7.15 33.03
N TYR A 719 -19.76 -6.38 33.52
CA TYR A 719 -19.53 -5.17 34.29
C TYR A 719 -20.49 -4.98 35.46
N THR A 720 -20.06 -4.15 36.41
CA THR A 720 -20.83 -3.65 37.55
C THR A 720 -20.75 -2.13 37.65
N TYR A 721 -21.77 -1.51 38.24
CA TYR A 721 -21.78 -0.08 38.51
C TYR A 721 -21.24 0.23 39.92
N VAL A 722 -20.34 1.22 40.01
CA VAL A 722 -19.58 1.52 41.23
C VAL A 722 -19.53 3.03 41.48
N ALA A 723 -20.13 3.51 42.58
CA ALA A 723 -20.13 4.93 42.96
C ALA A 723 -18.74 5.58 43.13
N SER A 724 -17.76 4.85 43.66
CA SER A 724 -16.40 5.36 43.96
C SER A 724 -15.31 4.31 43.65
N PRO A 725 -14.91 4.13 42.38
CA PRO A 725 -13.92 3.12 42.00
C PRO A 725 -12.54 3.35 42.62
N ASN A 726 -11.92 2.28 43.12
CA ASN A 726 -10.52 2.27 43.55
C ASN A 726 -9.55 2.25 42.34
N ALA A 727 -8.24 2.35 42.58
CA ALA A 727 -7.24 2.41 41.49
C ALA A 727 -7.27 1.18 40.56
N SER A 728 -7.39 -0.03 41.10
CA SER A 728 -7.48 -1.27 40.32
C SER A 728 -8.78 -1.34 39.51
N GLN A 729 -9.90 -0.88 40.08
CA GLN A 729 -11.18 -0.77 39.37
C GLN A 729 -11.11 0.25 38.23
N LYS A 730 -10.38 1.37 38.38
CA LYS A 730 -10.22 2.36 37.31
C LYS A 730 -9.51 1.81 36.07
N ALA A 731 -8.60 0.84 36.23
CA ALA A 731 -7.98 0.14 35.12
C ALA A 731 -8.97 -0.74 34.31
N LEU A 732 -10.11 -1.10 34.93
CA LEU A 732 -11.19 -1.87 34.31
C LEU A 732 -12.37 -1.00 33.84
N ARG A 733 -12.22 0.33 33.79
CA ARG A 733 -13.16 1.20 33.06
C ARG A 733 -13.18 0.86 31.56
N PRO A 734 -14.28 1.13 30.83
CA PRO A 734 -14.31 1.05 29.38
C PRO A 734 -13.13 1.72 28.71
N LEU A 735 -12.54 1.02 27.73
CA LEU A 735 -11.59 1.63 26.82
C LEU A 735 -12.33 2.57 25.86
N GLY A 736 -11.67 3.65 25.46
CA GLY A 736 -12.20 4.65 24.54
C GLY A 736 -11.09 5.28 23.72
N PHE A 737 -11.46 5.80 22.54
CA PHE A 737 -10.54 6.55 21.69
C PHE A 737 -10.40 7.97 22.25
N ALA A 738 -9.20 8.31 22.71
CA ALA A 738 -8.93 9.50 23.51
C ALA A 738 -8.10 10.50 22.71
N VAL A 739 -8.70 11.65 22.40
CA VAL A 739 -8.08 12.66 21.53
C VAL A 739 -7.94 13.97 22.28
N GLN A 740 -6.71 14.46 22.42
CA GLN A 740 -6.45 15.83 22.81
C GLN A 740 -6.17 16.67 21.55
N GLY A 741 -7.12 17.50 21.18
CA GLY A 741 -6.98 18.45 20.08
C GLY A 741 -6.50 19.82 20.57
N ASN A 742 -5.59 20.45 19.83
CA ASN A 742 -5.35 21.89 19.90
C ASN A 742 -5.50 22.50 18.51
N VAL A 743 -6.46 23.41 18.35
CA VAL A 743 -6.67 24.18 17.11
C VAL A 743 -6.35 25.65 17.36
N SER A 744 -5.47 26.23 16.56
CA SER A 744 -5.05 27.62 16.71
C SER A 744 -4.71 28.32 15.39
N PHE A 745 -4.95 29.63 15.33
CA PHE A 745 -4.48 30.50 14.24
C PHE A 745 -4.22 31.92 14.77
N LYS A 746 -3.26 32.62 14.16
CA LYS A 746 -2.98 34.03 14.45
C LYS A 746 -4.05 34.93 13.85
N GLU A 747 -4.31 34.79 12.55
CA GLU A 747 -5.35 35.51 11.81
C GLU A 747 -5.98 34.59 10.74
N LEU A 748 -7.30 34.69 10.59
CA LEU A 748 -8.09 34.09 9.52
C LEU A 748 -8.97 35.20 8.92
N ASN A 749 -8.73 35.51 7.65
CA ASN A 749 -9.41 36.54 6.89
C ASN A 749 -10.48 35.91 5.99
N ILE A 750 -11.55 36.64 5.70
CA ILE A 750 -12.56 36.31 4.69
C ILE A 750 -12.91 37.60 3.95
N ASP A 751 -12.59 37.68 2.66
CA ASP A 751 -12.76 38.91 1.87
C ASP A 751 -14.23 39.34 1.79
N ALA A 752 -15.14 38.39 1.58
CA ALA A 752 -16.56 38.68 1.48
C ALA A 752 -17.44 37.53 1.97
N VAL A 753 -18.47 37.86 2.75
CA VAL A 753 -19.63 36.99 2.97
C VAL A 753 -20.76 37.52 2.10
N GLN A 754 -21.24 36.72 1.15
CA GLN A 754 -22.16 37.11 0.10
C GLN A 754 -23.43 36.27 0.13
N LEU A 755 -24.54 36.85 -0.36
CA LEU A 755 -25.79 36.15 -0.64
C LEU A 755 -26.15 36.30 -2.11
N LYS A 756 -26.46 35.19 -2.79
CA LYS A 756 -26.94 35.17 -4.18
C LYS A 756 -28.33 34.56 -4.21
N HIS A 757 -29.31 35.35 -4.64
CA HIS A 757 -30.65 34.89 -4.95
C HIS A 757 -30.69 34.42 -6.41
N PRO A 758 -31.43 33.36 -6.80
CA PRO A 758 -31.33 32.80 -8.15
C PRO A 758 -31.74 33.78 -9.26
N ASN A 759 -32.61 34.74 -8.94
CA ASN A 759 -33.00 35.81 -9.88
C ASN A 759 -31.97 36.95 -10.08
N ILE A 760 -30.77 36.89 -9.50
CA ILE A 760 -29.71 37.90 -9.71
C ILE A 760 -28.41 37.27 -10.26
N PRO A 761 -27.76 37.89 -11.27
CA PRO A 761 -26.59 37.30 -11.94
C PRO A 761 -25.29 37.40 -11.12
N THR A 762 -25.25 38.26 -10.12
CA THR A 762 -24.09 38.53 -9.26
C THR A 762 -24.51 38.43 -7.79
N PRO A 763 -23.73 37.77 -6.91
CA PRO A 763 -23.97 37.83 -5.46
C PRO A 763 -23.96 39.26 -4.91
N GLN A 764 -24.58 39.45 -3.75
CA GLN A 764 -24.54 40.70 -2.98
C GLN A 764 -23.75 40.49 -1.69
N THR A 765 -22.68 41.27 -1.51
CA THR A 765 -21.86 41.26 -0.30
C THR A 765 -22.66 41.79 0.90
N VAL A 766 -22.73 40.98 1.97
CA VAL A 766 -23.35 41.32 3.27
C VAL A 766 -22.29 41.83 4.24
N PHE A 767 -21.13 41.18 4.28
CA PHE A 767 -19.95 41.57 5.06
C PHE A 767 -18.72 41.56 4.16
N TYR A 768 -17.80 42.49 4.38
CA TYR A 768 -16.54 42.61 3.63
C TYR A 768 -15.38 42.71 4.62
N GLY A 769 -14.28 42.00 4.37
CA GLY A 769 -13.08 41.98 5.21
C GLY A 769 -13.38 41.51 6.64
N VAL A 770 -13.95 40.31 6.78
CA VAL A 770 -14.13 39.69 8.10
C VAL A 770 -12.79 39.15 8.58
N VAL A 771 -12.31 39.66 9.71
CA VAL A 771 -11.01 39.30 10.29
C VAL A 771 -11.25 38.64 11.65
N MET A 772 -10.80 37.40 11.81
CA MET A 772 -10.79 36.66 13.06
C MET A 772 -9.35 36.48 13.53
N GLN A 773 -9.05 36.70 14.81
CA GLN A 773 -7.67 36.70 15.32
C GLN A 773 -7.52 35.97 16.66
N ASN A 774 -6.32 35.45 16.91
CA ASN A 774 -5.86 34.85 18.16
C ASN A 774 -6.75 33.69 18.65
N LEU A 775 -7.18 32.81 17.75
CA LEU A 775 -7.87 31.59 18.17
C LEU A 775 -6.86 30.61 18.75
N ASN A 776 -7.16 30.08 19.93
CA ASN A 776 -6.47 28.92 20.50
C ASN A 776 -7.49 28.14 21.35
N LEU A 777 -7.85 26.94 20.89
CA LEU A 777 -8.83 26.05 21.50
C LEU A 777 -8.17 24.70 21.78
N THR A 778 -8.10 24.31 23.05
CA THR A 778 -7.74 22.93 23.44
C THR A 778 -9.00 22.17 23.83
N THR A 779 -9.22 21.02 23.20
CA THR A 779 -10.30 20.08 23.48
C THR A 779 -9.72 18.76 23.97
N ASN A 780 -10.31 18.19 25.01
CA ASN A 780 -10.05 16.80 25.41
C ASN A 780 -11.34 16.02 25.12
N LEU A 781 -11.33 15.26 24.03
CA LEU A 781 -12.42 14.38 23.63
C LEU A 781 -12.09 12.95 24.10
N THR A 782 -13.13 12.17 24.37
CA THR A 782 -12.98 10.72 24.51
C THR A 782 -14.27 10.06 24.04
N ALA A 783 -14.20 9.29 22.96
CA ALA A 783 -15.31 8.46 22.53
C ALA A 783 -15.38 7.23 23.44
N THR A 784 -16.55 6.96 24.00
CA THR A 784 -16.83 5.77 24.80
C THR A 784 -18.02 5.03 24.21
N PRO A 785 -18.15 3.73 24.50
CA PRO A 785 -19.37 2.98 24.24
C PRO A 785 -20.65 3.76 24.55
N ILE A 786 -21.47 3.99 23.53
CA ILE A 786 -22.87 4.35 23.69
C ILE A 786 -23.65 3.03 23.75
N GLN A 787 -23.82 2.58 24.98
CA GLN A 787 -24.96 1.78 25.43
C GLN A 787 -25.89 2.71 26.23
#